data_AF-A0A950HI50-F1
#
_entry.id   AF-A0A950HI50-F1
#
_cell.length_a   1.000
_cell.length_b   1.000
_cell.length_c   1.000
_cell.angle_alpha   90.00
_cell.angle_beta   90.00
_cell.angle_gamma   90.00
#
_symmetry.space_group_name_H-M   'P 1'
#
loop_
_entity.id
_entity.type
_entity.pdbx_description
1 polymer ?
#
loop_
_entity_poly.entity_id
_entity_poly.type
_entity_poly.pdbx_seq_one_letter_code
_entity_poly.pdbx_strand_id
1 'polypeptide(L)'
;MARLLVHRQEVKEQFPDGVVWVTVGEDAAGPELAEKVTNVVGVLCGGVRPGLTDPLAAGAELGRALGERRVLLVIDDVWTSAQVEPFLVGGPAAVRLFTTRMRGVLPLSAERVQVDAMDRGEAELLLIGGAAGASGGVIAGLLAATGRWPVLLALVNGTVRDDLEAGHRVDESMREILHELRTTGPTALDVTDTHERHTAVARTIGVSLSRLTDDQRARYLELAVFGEDVKIPGPVLARYWKATGGWSRFQVRQYCRRLDGLALVSGYRRDPEHEQMTLHDVIRAYLREQTLHRCGELHRALIDAHRSLVPPVDGTSAWWQLPKEQVYLWEWLPTHLKGAGQEQELRACLHNPRWLVRKLEYLGPAGLEADLALSDDPLSQTLGTAVRQNAHVLGPLHPPDSLAATLATRLPDGGPTKALAEELVAGLTTPHLRALTPLPDLPHPVLSRVLTGHTSGVSALVAVPDGSWLASAGAAGEVRIWNPATGTAQYTFTGHNNTVRVLAVAPDGSWLASAGDGGEVLLWDPVTGTAGHVLTGHTRRVWALVVAPDGSWLASAGDGGEVWIWNLVNGTAAHTLTGHTRQVTALAASPDGSWLVSASRYDEEVRIWNPSAGTAGHTPTGHTREVTALAVVPDGSWLASADDGGEVRLWDSATGTAGPTLTGHTRRVAALAVAPDGSWLASADDGGEVRLWNPIAGTARHTLTGHTSAVRVLAVAPDGSWLASAGDGGEVRIWDPVTGATRHTVTGHTSGVVTLAVAPDGSWLVSAGDGGEVRVWDPVTGVARRARTGMIRRMWDSATGTAGPTLTGHTRRVAALVVAPDGSWLASADDSGEIRLWDPVTGAARQTLIGHTSAVRALVVASDGSWLVSAGDGGEVRVWDPVT
;
A
#
# COMPACT_ATOMS: atom_id res chain seq x y z
N MET A 1 7.71 11.24 -29.80
CA MET A 1 8.44 10.12 -30.46
C MET A 1 7.65 8.81 -30.43
N ALA A 2 7.19 8.34 -29.27
CA ALA A 2 6.39 7.12 -29.14
C ALA A 2 5.18 7.03 -30.12
N ARG A 3 4.44 8.14 -30.34
CA ARG A 3 3.35 8.18 -31.35
C ARG A 3 3.80 7.86 -32.78
N LEU A 4 4.99 8.29 -33.20
CA LEU A 4 5.50 8.01 -34.56
C LEU A 4 5.90 6.54 -34.70
N LEU A 5 6.50 5.97 -33.65
CA LEU A 5 6.93 4.58 -33.61
C LEU A 5 5.74 3.64 -33.82
N VAL A 6 4.63 3.86 -33.11
CA VAL A 6 3.44 2.99 -33.23
C VAL A 6 2.71 3.08 -34.58
N HIS A 7 2.99 4.10 -35.40
CA HIS A 7 2.39 4.25 -36.72
C HIS A 7 3.18 3.57 -37.84
N ARG A 8 4.43 3.15 -37.58
CA ARG A 8 5.26 2.44 -38.55
C ARG A 8 4.67 1.08 -38.91
N GLN A 9 4.78 0.72 -40.18
CA GLN A 9 4.20 -0.51 -40.70
C GLN A 9 4.88 -1.75 -40.12
N GLU A 10 6.20 -1.71 -39.94
CA GLU A 10 6.99 -2.76 -39.29
C GLU A 10 6.47 -3.08 -37.87
N VAL A 11 6.12 -2.03 -37.10
CA VAL A 11 5.57 -2.18 -35.74
C VAL A 11 4.17 -2.77 -35.78
N LYS A 12 3.32 -2.33 -36.71
CA LYS A 12 1.97 -2.91 -36.88
C LYS A 12 2.00 -4.37 -37.31
N GLU A 13 2.97 -4.77 -38.13
CA GLU A 13 3.18 -6.17 -38.53
C GLU A 13 3.67 -7.02 -37.36
N GLN A 14 4.44 -6.45 -36.43
CA GLN A 14 4.95 -7.14 -35.25
C GLN A 14 3.93 -7.26 -34.10
N PHE A 15 2.89 -6.42 -34.08
CA PHE A 15 1.80 -6.43 -33.10
C PHE A 15 0.42 -6.56 -33.76
N PRO A 16 0.08 -7.77 -34.27
CA PRO A 16 -1.15 -8.00 -35.04
C PRO A 16 -2.44 -7.80 -34.22
N ASP A 17 -2.37 -7.92 -32.90
CA ASP A 17 -3.52 -7.71 -32.00
C ASP A 17 -3.73 -6.23 -31.64
N GLY A 18 -2.89 -5.34 -32.17
CA GLY A 18 -3.07 -3.89 -32.14
C GLY A 18 -2.13 -3.12 -31.22
N VAL A 19 -2.32 -1.80 -31.22
CA VAL A 19 -1.60 -0.87 -30.35
C VAL A 19 -2.61 -0.14 -29.48
N VAL A 20 -2.37 -0.12 -28.16
CA VAL A 20 -3.23 0.58 -27.20
C VAL A 20 -2.43 1.69 -26.51
N TRP A 21 -3.01 2.88 -26.41
CA TRP A 21 -2.37 4.06 -25.84
C TRP A 21 -3.15 4.56 -24.61
N VAL A 22 -2.43 4.78 -23.51
CA VAL A 22 -2.94 5.38 -22.28
C VAL A 22 -2.02 6.51 -21.85
N THR A 23 -2.58 7.62 -21.36
CA THR A 23 -1.83 8.75 -20.80
C THR A 23 -2.16 8.83 -19.32
N VAL A 24 -1.13 8.87 -18.48
CA VAL A 24 -1.25 8.82 -17.02
C VAL A 24 -1.26 10.22 -16.41
N GLY A 25 -0.18 11.00 -16.58
CA GLY A 25 -0.03 12.35 -16.02
C GLY A 25 0.50 12.37 -14.58
N GLU A 26 0.99 13.52 -14.11
CA GLU A 26 1.68 13.65 -12.81
C GLU A 26 0.82 13.27 -11.60
N ASP A 27 -0.41 13.79 -11.57
CA ASP A 27 -1.30 13.71 -10.40
C ASP A 27 -2.09 12.38 -10.30
N ALA A 28 -2.04 11.52 -11.33
CA ALA A 28 -2.90 10.34 -11.38
C ALA A 28 -2.51 9.30 -10.33
N ALA A 29 -3.35 9.13 -9.31
CA ALA A 29 -3.15 8.16 -8.23
C ALA A 29 -4.48 7.53 -7.80
N GLY A 30 -4.42 6.37 -7.13
CA GLY A 30 -5.59 5.70 -6.57
C GLY A 30 -6.71 5.50 -7.60
N PRO A 31 -7.97 5.88 -7.31
CA PRO A 31 -9.10 5.64 -8.21
C PRO A 31 -8.94 6.21 -9.63
N GLU A 32 -8.31 7.38 -9.77
CA GLU A 32 -8.11 8.00 -11.09
C GLU A 32 -7.18 7.14 -11.97
N LEU A 33 -6.10 6.64 -11.39
CA LEU A 33 -5.18 5.76 -12.09
C LEU A 33 -5.85 4.40 -12.42
N ALA A 34 -6.69 3.87 -11.53
CA ALA A 34 -7.49 2.68 -11.78
C ALA A 34 -8.43 2.83 -12.97
N GLU A 35 -9.04 4.00 -13.10
CA GLU A 35 -9.91 4.31 -14.23
C GLU A 35 -9.10 4.34 -15.53
N LYS A 36 -7.91 4.97 -15.52
CA LYS A 36 -7.02 5.01 -16.69
C LYS A 36 -6.65 3.60 -17.17
N VAL A 37 -6.39 2.68 -16.25
CA VAL A 37 -6.06 1.28 -16.55
C VAL A 37 -7.30 0.50 -17.02
N THR A 38 -8.43 0.67 -16.34
CA THR A 38 -9.73 0.06 -16.69
C THR A 38 -10.21 0.50 -18.08
N ASN A 39 -9.90 1.73 -18.47
CA ASN A 39 -10.17 2.21 -19.83
C ASN A 39 -9.41 1.41 -20.88
N VAL A 40 -8.18 0.98 -20.60
CA VAL A 40 -7.40 0.09 -21.48
C VAL A 40 -8.06 -1.29 -21.57
N VAL A 41 -8.54 -1.84 -20.45
CA VAL A 41 -9.31 -3.10 -20.42
C VAL A 41 -10.55 -2.99 -21.31
N GLY A 42 -11.30 -1.89 -21.17
CA GLY A 42 -12.49 -1.63 -21.98
C GLY A 42 -12.19 -1.57 -23.48
N VAL A 43 -11.05 -1.01 -23.88
CA VAL A 43 -10.62 -0.99 -25.29
C VAL A 43 -10.30 -2.41 -25.79
N LEU A 44 -9.63 -3.22 -24.97
CA LEU A 44 -9.25 -4.61 -25.32
C LEU A 44 -10.43 -5.60 -25.29
N CYS A 45 -11.47 -5.30 -24.51
CA CYS A 45 -12.62 -6.21 -24.27
C CYS A 45 -13.93 -5.72 -24.89
N GLY A 46 -13.90 -4.80 -25.86
CA GLY A 46 -15.09 -4.41 -26.62
C GLY A 46 -16.10 -3.56 -25.83
N GLY A 47 -15.64 -2.77 -24.86
CA GLY A 47 -16.43 -1.78 -24.13
C GLY A 47 -16.86 -2.18 -22.72
N VAL A 48 -16.63 -3.42 -22.30
CA VAL A 48 -16.89 -3.85 -20.91
C VAL A 48 -15.80 -3.29 -19.99
N ARG A 49 -16.19 -2.41 -19.06
CA ARG A 49 -15.28 -1.80 -18.09
C ARG A 49 -15.52 -2.40 -16.71
N PRO A 50 -14.51 -3.04 -16.08
CA PRO A 50 -14.63 -3.46 -14.70
C PRO A 50 -14.70 -2.23 -13.78
N GLY A 51 -15.62 -2.22 -12.81
CA GLY A 51 -15.81 -1.11 -11.86
C GLY A 51 -14.73 -1.08 -10.77
N LEU A 52 -13.46 -1.09 -11.17
CA LEU A 52 -12.32 -1.19 -10.27
C LEU A 52 -11.75 0.20 -10.00
N THR A 53 -11.70 0.56 -8.74
CA THR A 53 -11.12 1.81 -8.27
C THR A 53 -9.70 1.65 -7.73
N ASP A 54 -9.14 0.45 -7.86
CA ASP A 54 -7.76 0.18 -7.52
C ASP A 54 -6.91 0.06 -8.80
N PRO A 55 -5.83 0.85 -8.94
CA PRO A 55 -4.92 0.79 -10.07
C PRO A 55 -4.47 -0.62 -10.42
N LEU A 56 -4.10 -1.41 -9.42
CA LEU A 56 -3.45 -2.69 -9.64
C LEU A 56 -4.43 -3.84 -9.87
N ALA A 57 -5.62 -3.79 -9.25
CA ALA A 57 -6.73 -4.66 -9.63
C ALA A 57 -7.16 -4.39 -11.09
N ALA A 58 -7.25 -3.13 -11.50
CA ALA A 58 -7.49 -2.77 -12.90
C ALA A 58 -6.34 -3.29 -13.80
N GLY A 59 -5.11 -3.26 -13.29
CA GLY A 59 -3.92 -3.85 -13.91
C GLY A 59 -4.01 -5.36 -14.08
N ALA A 60 -4.53 -6.09 -13.09
CA ALA A 60 -4.74 -7.53 -13.17
C ALA A 60 -5.82 -7.92 -14.20
N GLU A 61 -6.90 -7.15 -14.28
CA GLU A 61 -7.89 -7.30 -15.37
C GLU A 61 -7.29 -6.95 -16.72
N LEU A 62 -6.42 -5.94 -16.79
CA LEU A 62 -5.65 -5.63 -17.99
C LEU A 62 -4.75 -6.81 -18.38
N GLY A 63 -4.05 -7.42 -17.42
CA GLY A 63 -3.24 -8.60 -17.63
C GLY A 63 -4.05 -9.79 -18.18
N ARG A 64 -5.26 -10.04 -17.64
CA ARG A 64 -6.17 -11.07 -18.17
C ARG A 64 -6.71 -10.72 -19.55
N ALA A 65 -7.07 -9.46 -19.79
CA ALA A 65 -7.54 -8.96 -21.08
C ALA A 65 -6.46 -9.04 -22.16
N LEU A 66 -5.20 -8.85 -21.78
CA LEU A 66 -4.04 -9.03 -22.66
C LEU A 66 -3.83 -10.51 -22.97
N GLY A 67 -3.83 -11.41 -21.97
CA GLY A 67 -3.64 -12.85 -22.19
C GLY A 67 -2.41 -13.15 -23.06
N GLU A 68 -2.58 -13.95 -24.12
CA GLU A 68 -1.52 -14.26 -25.10
C GLU A 68 -1.50 -13.28 -26.30
N ARG A 69 -2.23 -12.17 -26.24
CA ARG A 69 -2.30 -11.20 -27.35
C ARG A 69 -0.97 -10.46 -27.51
N ARG A 70 -0.52 -10.35 -28.75
CA ARG A 70 0.65 -9.56 -29.16
C ARG A 70 0.25 -8.12 -29.40
N VAL A 71 0.07 -7.39 -28.30
CA VAL A 71 -0.30 -5.97 -28.28
C VAL A 71 0.89 -5.13 -27.87
N LEU A 72 1.02 -3.93 -28.47
CA LEU A 72 1.90 -2.89 -27.96
C LEU A 72 1.10 -1.92 -27.09
N LEU A 73 1.39 -1.90 -25.79
CA LEU A 73 0.80 -0.99 -24.84
C LEU A 73 1.74 0.21 -24.63
N VAL A 74 1.27 1.42 -24.97
CA VAL A 74 2.02 2.66 -24.71
C VAL A 74 1.43 3.37 -23.51
N ILE A 75 2.23 3.54 -22.47
CA ILE A 75 1.90 4.22 -21.22
C ILE A 75 2.65 5.54 -21.21
N ASP A 76 1.93 6.61 -21.46
CA ASP A 76 2.49 7.94 -21.67
C ASP A 76 2.44 8.76 -20.38
N ASP A 77 3.52 9.49 -20.10
CA ASP A 77 3.69 10.46 -19.02
C ASP A 77 3.50 9.89 -17.61
N VAL A 78 4.36 8.94 -17.23
CA VAL A 78 4.42 8.38 -15.88
C VAL A 78 5.42 9.14 -14.99
N TRP A 79 5.05 9.43 -13.76
CA TRP A 79 5.80 10.26 -12.80
C TRP A 79 6.14 9.56 -11.50
N THR A 80 5.44 8.48 -11.14
CA THR A 80 5.71 7.68 -9.94
C THR A 80 5.72 6.20 -10.26
N SER A 81 6.46 5.40 -9.47
CA SER A 81 6.48 3.94 -9.66
C SER A 81 5.07 3.34 -9.55
N ALA A 82 4.26 3.83 -8.59
CA ALA A 82 2.87 3.44 -8.39
C ALA A 82 1.98 3.56 -9.64
N GLN A 83 2.32 4.47 -10.57
CA GLN A 83 1.61 4.63 -11.84
C GLN A 83 2.02 3.63 -12.93
N VAL A 84 3.26 3.14 -12.89
CA VAL A 84 3.80 2.17 -13.85
C VAL A 84 3.27 0.77 -13.54
N GLU A 85 3.21 0.46 -12.25
CA GLU A 85 2.87 -0.82 -11.66
C GLU A 85 1.61 -1.51 -12.25
N PRO A 86 0.44 -0.84 -12.37
CA PRO A 86 -0.77 -1.45 -12.97
C PRO A 86 -0.57 -2.02 -14.36
N PHE A 87 0.26 -1.35 -15.16
CA PHE A 87 0.43 -1.70 -16.54
C PHE A 87 1.39 -2.86 -16.72
N LEU A 88 2.19 -3.21 -15.72
CA LEU A 88 3.16 -4.32 -15.76
C LEU A 88 2.53 -5.69 -15.51
N VAL A 89 1.29 -5.76 -15.03
CA VAL A 89 0.63 -7.00 -14.63
C VAL A 89 0.20 -7.85 -15.84
N GLY A 90 0.55 -9.14 -15.86
CA GLY A 90 0.10 -10.15 -16.85
C GLY A 90 0.60 -9.95 -18.29
N GLY A 91 -0.09 -10.52 -19.29
CA GLY A 91 0.18 -10.28 -20.72
C GLY A 91 1.64 -10.53 -21.16
N PRO A 92 2.17 -11.77 -21.11
CA PRO A 92 3.56 -12.07 -21.42
C PRO A 92 3.94 -11.78 -22.89
N ALA A 93 2.98 -11.85 -23.81
CA ALA A 93 3.16 -11.52 -25.22
C ALA A 93 3.00 -10.02 -25.54
N ALA A 94 2.61 -9.20 -24.55
CA ALA A 94 2.42 -7.77 -24.71
C ALA A 94 3.71 -6.99 -24.42
N VAL A 95 4.06 -6.08 -25.33
CA VAL A 95 5.20 -5.17 -25.16
C VAL A 95 4.71 -3.84 -24.59
N ARG A 96 5.46 -3.30 -23.62
CA ARG A 96 5.08 -2.08 -22.89
C ARG A 96 6.11 -0.99 -23.14
N LEU A 97 5.65 0.15 -23.64
CA LEU A 97 6.46 1.33 -23.88
C LEU A 97 6.03 2.43 -22.91
N PHE A 98 6.87 2.74 -21.94
CA PHE A 98 6.64 3.83 -20.99
C PHE A 98 7.35 5.11 -21.45
N THR A 99 6.73 6.26 -21.25
CA THR A 99 7.40 7.57 -21.36
C THR A 99 7.38 8.26 -20.00
N THR A 100 8.53 8.75 -19.54
CA THR A 100 8.67 9.41 -18.23
C THR A 100 9.77 10.46 -18.26
N ARG A 101 9.65 11.48 -17.41
CA ARG A 101 10.73 12.45 -17.11
C ARG A 101 11.57 12.02 -15.92
N MET A 102 11.08 11.06 -15.15
CA MET A 102 11.67 10.63 -13.90
C MET A 102 12.58 9.44 -14.14
N ARG A 103 13.89 9.66 -14.00
CA ARG A 103 14.93 8.64 -14.26
C ARG A 103 14.85 7.40 -13.35
N GLY A 104 14.04 7.44 -12.29
CA GLY A 104 13.89 6.37 -11.29
C GLY A 104 12.55 5.63 -11.30
N VAL A 105 11.60 5.99 -12.17
CA VAL A 105 10.22 5.48 -12.10
C VAL A 105 10.02 4.14 -12.80
N LEU A 106 10.89 3.80 -13.76
CA LEU A 106 10.82 2.54 -14.49
C LEU A 106 11.57 1.42 -13.76
N PRO A 107 11.07 0.16 -13.84
CA PRO A 107 11.75 -1.01 -13.29
C PRO A 107 13.19 -1.10 -13.76
N LEU A 108 14.06 -1.69 -12.94
CA LEU A 108 15.46 -1.93 -13.32
C LEU A 108 15.59 -2.86 -14.54
N SER A 109 14.58 -3.70 -14.80
CA SER A 109 14.49 -4.58 -15.95
C SER A 109 14.10 -3.89 -17.27
N ALA A 110 13.65 -2.63 -17.24
CA ALA A 110 13.24 -1.91 -18.44
C ALA A 110 14.46 -1.43 -19.25
N GLU A 111 14.47 -1.69 -20.55
CA GLU A 111 15.45 -1.10 -21.47
C GLU A 111 15.20 0.41 -21.58
N ARG A 112 16.19 1.22 -21.18
CA ARG A 112 16.06 2.68 -21.12
C ARG A 112 16.64 3.31 -22.36
N VAL A 113 15.78 4.02 -23.10
CA VAL A 113 16.21 4.89 -24.20
C VAL A 113 16.16 6.32 -23.69
N GLN A 114 17.32 6.92 -23.45
CA GLN A 114 17.40 8.33 -23.08
C GLN A 114 17.09 9.19 -24.30
N VAL A 115 15.99 9.95 -24.20
CA VAL A 115 15.58 10.91 -25.24
C VAL A 115 16.04 12.30 -24.80
N ASP A 116 17.27 12.65 -25.18
CA ASP A 116 17.85 13.96 -24.89
C ASP A 116 17.31 15.05 -25.83
N ALA A 117 17.85 16.27 -25.68
CA ALA A 117 17.61 17.36 -26.61
C ALA A 117 17.80 16.89 -28.05
N MET A 118 16.90 17.32 -28.93
CA MET A 118 16.84 16.84 -30.31
C MET A 118 18.18 17.06 -31.01
N ASP A 119 18.58 16.10 -31.86
CA ASP A 119 19.79 16.28 -32.66
C ASP A 119 19.66 17.59 -33.47
N ARG A 120 20.79 18.27 -33.71
CA ARG A 120 20.77 19.56 -34.37
C ARG A 120 20.06 19.52 -35.73
N GLY A 121 20.26 18.46 -36.52
CA GLY A 121 19.62 18.34 -37.84
C GLY A 121 18.11 18.11 -37.74
N GLU A 122 17.67 17.28 -36.80
CA GLU A 122 16.24 17.03 -36.54
C GLU A 122 15.54 18.27 -35.96
N ALA A 123 16.21 18.99 -35.05
CA ALA A 123 15.71 20.21 -34.45
C ALA A 123 15.52 21.31 -35.49
N GLU A 124 16.47 21.42 -36.41
CA GLU A 124 16.38 22.32 -37.56
C GLU A 124 15.20 21.94 -38.46
N LEU A 125 15.02 20.65 -38.79
CA LEU A 125 13.88 20.15 -39.56
C LEU A 125 12.53 20.43 -38.89
N LEU A 126 12.42 20.24 -37.56
CA LEU A 126 11.21 20.56 -36.82
C LEU A 126 10.95 22.06 -36.79
N LEU A 127 11.98 22.89 -36.68
CA LEU A 127 11.86 24.35 -36.66
C LEU A 127 11.42 24.92 -38.01
N ILE A 128 12.00 24.43 -39.11
CA ILE A 128 11.77 24.96 -40.47
C ILE A 128 10.74 24.15 -41.27
N GLY A 129 10.20 23.06 -40.72
CA GLY A 129 9.30 22.17 -41.45
C GLY A 129 8.12 22.97 -42.01
N GLY A 130 7.96 22.99 -43.33
CA GLY A 130 6.90 23.76 -44.02
C GLY A 130 7.14 25.27 -44.15
N ALA A 131 8.25 25.81 -43.65
CA ALA A 131 8.61 27.23 -43.69
C ALA A 131 10.12 27.38 -44.01
N ALA A 132 10.49 27.24 -45.29
CA ALA A 132 11.88 27.38 -45.74
C ALA A 132 12.21 28.84 -46.11
N GLY A 133 13.48 29.24 -45.93
CA GLY A 133 13.98 30.54 -46.40
C GLY A 133 14.61 31.47 -45.35
N ALA A 134 14.83 30.99 -44.13
CA ALA A 134 15.54 31.73 -43.08
C ALA A 134 17.07 31.57 -43.17
N SER A 135 17.80 32.57 -42.69
CA SER A 135 19.26 32.55 -42.62
C SER A 135 19.77 31.61 -41.53
N GLY A 136 20.88 30.90 -41.80
CA GLY A 136 21.44 29.90 -40.87
C GLY A 136 21.81 30.45 -39.49
N GLY A 137 22.12 31.76 -39.39
CA GLY A 137 22.40 32.42 -38.10
C GLY A 137 21.16 32.58 -37.21
N VAL A 138 19.99 32.81 -37.81
CA VAL A 138 18.71 32.95 -37.09
C VAL A 138 18.23 31.58 -36.62
N ILE A 139 18.34 30.57 -37.50
CA ILE A 139 18.05 29.17 -37.17
C ILE A 139 18.92 28.72 -35.99
N ALA A 140 20.24 28.91 -36.06
CA ALA A 140 21.15 28.56 -34.96
C ALA A 140 20.81 29.29 -33.65
N GLY A 141 20.40 30.57 -33.74
CA GLY A 141 19.97 31.36 -32.59
C GLY A 141 18.70 30.81 -31.93
N LEU A 142 17.70 30.42 -32.72
CA LEU A 142 16.44 29.85 -32.23
C LEU A 142 16.65 28.45 -31.63
N LEU A 143 17.51 27.62 -32.23
CA LEU A 143 17.87 26.32 -31.68
C LEU A 143 18.55 26.45 -30.31
N ALA A 144 19.40 27.47 -30.13
CA ALA A 144 20.05 27.76 -28.86
C ALA A 144 19.06 28.28 -27.81
N ALA A 145 18.20 29.24 -28.18
CA ALA A 145 17.23 29.84 -27.26
C ALA A 145 16.15 28.85 -26.78
N THR A 146 15.83 27.83 -27.60
CA THR A 146 14.84 26.79 -27.26
C THR A 146 15.47 25.53 -26.67
N GLY A 147 16.79 25.47 -26.52
CA GLY A 147 17.50 24.29 -26.00
C GLY A 147 17.31 23.03 -26.84
N ARG A 148 16.87 23.16 -28.10
CA ARG A 148 16.43 22.07 -29.00
C ARG A 148 15.32 21.19 -28.41
N TRP A 149 14.45 21.78 -27.58
CA TRP A 149 13.35 21.07 -26.95
C TRP A 149 12.13 21.00 -27.91
N PRO A 150 11.56 19.80 -28.21
CA PRO A 150 10.57 19.65 -29.27
C PRO A 150 9.31 20.50 -29.09
N VAL A 151 8.84 20.70 -27.85
CA VAL A 151 7.64 21.49 -27.56
C VAL A 151 7.88 22.97 -27.89
N LEU A 152 9.02 23.53 -27.49
CA LEU A 152 9.37 24.93 -27.79
C LEU A 152 9.61 25.13 -29.29
N LEU A 153 10.30 24.18 -29.94
CA LEU A 153 10.50 24.21 -31.40
C LEU A 153 9.16 24.14 -32.17
N ALA A 154 8.21 23.32 -31.70
CA ALA A 154 6.89 23.21 -32.31
C ALA A 154 6.06 24.48 -32.13
N LEU A 155 6.12 25.13 -30.96
CA LEU A 155 5.47 26.43 -30.72
C LEU A 155 6.05 27.53 -31.64
N VAL A 156 7.39 27.57 -31.79
CA VAL A 156 8.05 28.51 -32.71
C VAL A 156 7.66 28.24 -34.15
N ASN A 157 7.72 27.00 -34.62
CA ASN A 157 7.31 26.65 -35.99
C ASN A 157 5.81 26.97 -36.22
N GLY A 158 4.95 26.61 -35.27
CA GLY A 158 3.52 26.94 -35.32
C GLY A 158 3.28 28.44 -35.49
N THR A 159 4.01 29.27 -34.73
CA THR A 159 3.95 30.74 -34.85
C THR A 159 4.44 31.20 -36.23
N VAL A 160 5.57 30.68 -36.72
CA VAL A 160 6.11 31.04 -38.04
C VAL A 160 5.15 30.66 -39.16
N ARG A 161 4.44 29.54 -39.04
CA ARG A 161 3.43 29.12 -40.03
C ARG A 161 2.18 30.00 -39.99
N ASP A 162 1.71 30.39 -38.80
CA ASP A 162 0.60 31.33 -38.65
C ASP A 162 0.97 32.70 -39.25
N ASP A 163 2.19 33.17 -39.02
CA ASP A 163 2.74 34.39 -39.64
C ASP A 163 2.83 34.27 -41.18
N LEU A 164 3.24 33.10 -41.68
CA LEU A 164 3.30 32.83 -43.12
C LEU A 164 1.90 32.81 -43.76
N GLU A 165 0.91 32.20 -43.10
CA GLU A 165 -0.50 32.24 -43.53
C GLU A 165 -1.06 33.67 -43.53
N ALA A 166 -0.60 34.52 -42.61
CA ALA A 166 -0.90 35.94 -42.57
C ALA A 166 -0.11 36.78 -43.60
N GLY A 167 0.79 36.16 -44.37
CA GLY A 167 1.52 36.79 -45.48
C GLY A 167 2.90 37.36 -45.11
N HIS A 168 3.40 37.10 -43.90
CA HIS A 168 4.74 37.53 -43.48
C HIS A 168 5.85 36.66 -44.08
N ARG A 169 7.07 37.20 -44.15
CA ARG A 169 8.24 36.46 -44.62
C ARG A 169 8.82 35.61 -43.48
N VAL A 170 9.12 34.35 -43.77
CA VAL A 170 9.68 33.37 -42.80
C VAL A 170 10.90 33.92 -42.04
N ASP A 171 11.89 34.48 -42.74
CA ASP A 171 13.13 34.99 -42.12
C ASP A 171 12.90 36.22 -41.23
N GLU A 172 11.86 37.01 -41.51
CA GLU A 172 11.50 38.19 -40.70
C GLU A 172 10.81 37.76 -39.41
N SER A 173 9.79 36.89 -39.51
CA SER A 173 9.11 36.29 -38.36
C SER A 173 10.09 35.56 -37.43
N MET A 174 10.98 34.72 -37.98
CA MET A 174 11.98 34.03 -37.17
C MET A 174 12.96 34.98 -36.46
N ARG A 175 13.31 36.12 -37.07
CA ARG A 175 14.17 37.14 -36.44
C ARG A 175 13.47 37.86 -35.31
N GLU A 176 12.20 38.21 -35.50
CA GLU A 176 11.36 38.82 -34.45
C GLU A 176 11.19 37.88 -33.26
N ILE A 177 10.83 36.63 -33.50
CA ILE A 177 10.68 35.61 -32.45
C ILE A 177 12.01 35.43 -31.69
N LEU A 178 13.13 35.33 -32.39
CA LEU A 178 14.45 35.22 -31.76
C LEU A 178 14.78 36.44 -30.89
N HIS A 179 14.42 37.64 -31.35
CA HIS A 179 14.61 38.87 -30.60
C HIS A 179 13.75 38.89 -29.33
N GLU A 180 12.47 38.53 -29.42
CA GLU A 180 11.57 38.47 -28.27
C GLU A 180 12.04 37.44 -27.23
N LEU A 181 12.47 36.25 -27.65
CA LEU A 181 12.99 35.21 -26.76
C LEU A 181 14.25 35.66 -26.01
N ARG A 182 15.14 36.43 -26.65
CA ARG A 182 16.42 36.90 -26.07
C ARG A 182 16.29 38.14 -25.20
N THR A 183 15.27 38.97 -25.39
CA THR A 183 15.13 40.23 -24.66
C THR A 183 14.93 40.02 -23.16
N THR A 184 14.36 38.88 -22.76
CA THR A 184 14.00 38.58 -21.37
C THR A 184 14.25 37.13 -20.96
N GLY A 185 14.86 36.32 -21.84
CA GLY A 185 15.25 34.93 -21.60
C GLY A 185 16.73 34.70 -21.91
N PRO A 186 17.27 33.50 -21.62
CA PRO A 186 18.69 33.22 -21.83
C PRO A 186 19.07 33.19 -23.32
N THR A 187 20.31 33.58 -23.64
CA THR A 187 20.82 33.56 -25.03
C THR A 187 20.97 32.13 -25.56
N ALA A 188 21.22 31.18 -24.65
CA ALA A 188 21.19 29.74 -24.86
C ALA A 188 20.59 29.10 -23.61
N LEU A 189 19.59 28.23 -23.78
CA LEU A 189 18.86 27.59 -22.68
C LEU A 189 19.65 26.42 -22.10
N ASP A 190 19.92 26.44 -20.79
CA ASP A 190 20.29 25.23 -20.04
C ASP A 190 19.02 24.49 -19.60
N VAL A 191 18.79 23.31 -20.17
CA VAL A 191 17.60 22.47 -19.87
C VAL A 191 17.70 21.86 -18.46
N THR A 192 18.85 21.89 -17.79
CA THR A 192 19.01 21.40 -16.43
C THR A 192 18.63 22.44 -15.37
N ASP A 193 18.62 23.73 -15.73
CA ASP A 193 18.20 24.82 -14.83
C ASP A 193 16.66 24.97 -14.84
N THR A 194 16.05 24.83 -13.67
CA THR A 194 14.59 24.94 -13.50
C THR A 194 14.06 26.34 -13.77
N HIS A 195 14.80 27.39 -13.39
CA HIS A 195 14.38 28.78 -13.59
C HIS A 195 14.49 29.20 -15.06
N GLU A 196 15.58 28.82 -15.74
CA GLU A 196 15.72 29.08 -17.17
C GLU A 196 14.65 28.33 -17.98
N ARG A 197 14.35 27.08 -17.63
CA ARG A 197 13.27 26.30 -18.25
C ARG A 197 11.91 26.98 -18.14
N HIS A 198 11.50 27.36 -16.93
CA HIS A 198 10.22 28.05 -16.71
C HIS A 198 10.14 29.35 -17.52
N THR A 199 11.23 30.13 -17.54
CA THR A 199 11.30 31.38 -18.29
C THR A 199 11.20 31.14 -19.80
N ALA A 200 11.95 30.18 -20.35
CA ALA A 200 11.93 29.88 -21.78
C ALA A 200 10.56 29.36 -22.25
N VAL A 201 9.90 28.52 -21.46
CA VAL A 201 8.53 28.05 -21.70
C VAL A 201 7.56 29.22 -21.73
N ALA A 202 7.54 30.04 -20.67
CA ALA A 202 6.60 31.16 -20.55
C ALA A 202 6.75 32.16 -21.71
N ARG A 203 7.99 32.43 -22.14
CA ARG A 203 8.26 33.31 -23.29
C ARG A 203 7.82 32.71 -24.61
N THR A 204 8.11 31.44 -24.86
CA THR A 204 7.74 30.79 -26.11
C THR A 204 6.22 30.68 -26.26
N ILE A 205 5.50 30.38 -25.16
CA ILE A 205 4.04 30.43 -25.13
C ILE A 205 3.57 31.88 -25.34
N GLY A 206 4.17 32.86 -24.66
CA GLY A 206 3.85 34.28 -24.81
C GLY A 206 3.95 34.78 -26.25
N VAL A 207 4.99 34.39 -26.99
CA VAL A 207 5.17 34.67 -28.41
C VAL A 207 4.00 34.11 -29.23
N SER A 208 3.63 32.84 -29.00
CA SER A 208 2.49 32.21 -29.70
C SER A 208 1.17 32.91 -29.36
N LEU A 209 0.97 33.31 -28.10
CA LEU A 209 -0.21 34.02 -27.64
C LEU A 209 -0.28 35.48 -28.13
N SER A 210 0.83 36.06 -28.57
CA SER A 210 0.86 37.41 -29.17
C SER A 210 0.11 37.47 -30.51
N ARG A 211 -0.01 36.35 -31.21
CA ARG A 211 -0.72 36.19 -32.51
C ARG A 211 -2.22 35.97 -32.37
N LEU A 212 -2.68 35.82 -31.13
CA LEU A 212 -4.08 35.67 -30.80
C LEU A 212 -4.70 37.03 -30.49
N THR A 213 -5.96 37.20 -30.88
CA THR A 213 -6.75 38.36 -30.44
C THR A 213 -6.96 38.31 -28.92
N ASP A 214 -7.28 39.45 -28.30
CA ASP A 214 -7.54 39.49 -26.85
C ASP A 214 -8.66 38.53 -26.43
N ASP A 215 -9.71 38.39 -27.24
CA ASP A 215 -10.80 37.43 -26.99
C ASP A 215 -10.32 35.97 -27.08
N GLN A 216 -9.51 35.63 -28.09
CA GLN A 216 -8.91 34.31 -28.21
C GLN A 216 -7.99 33.99 -27.02
N ARG A 217 -7.13 34.93 -26.64
CA ARG A 217 -6.24 34.79 -25.48
C ARG A 217 -7.04 34.57 -24.19
N ALA A 218 -8.15 35.29 -24.00
CA ALA A 218 -9.05 35.07 -22.86
C ALA A 218 -9.62 33.64 -22.84
N ARG A 219 -10.09 33.12 -23.98
CA ARG A 219 -10.58 31.74 -24.11
C ARG A 219 -9.49 30.70 -23.84
N TYR A 220 -8.25 30.99 -24.20
CA TYR A 220 -7.12 30.10 -23.92
C TYR A 220 -6.78 30.04 -22.43
N LEU A 221 -6.78 31.18 -21.74
CA LEU A 221 -6.55 31.24 -20.29
C LEU A 221 -7.64 30.48 -19.50
N GLU A 222 -8.88 30.46 -20.00
CA GLU A 222 -9.98 29.67 -19.42
C GLU A 222 -9.71 28.16 -19.37
N LEU A 223 -8.81 27.63 -20.23
CA LEU A 223 -8.43 26.22 -20.20
C LEU A 223 -7.65 25.82 -18.93
N ALA A 224 -7.19 26.79 -18.13
CA ALA A 224 -6.51 26.51 -16.87
C ALA A 224 -7.38 25.68 -15.91
N VAL A 225 -8.71 25.75 -16.01
CA VAL A 225 -9.67 25.08 -15.12
C VAL A 225 -9.57 23.54 -15.16
N PHE A 226 -9.05 22.97 -16.24
CA PHE A 226 -8.96 21.53 -16.46
C PHE A 226 -7.75 20.90 -15.73
N GLY A 227 -7.88 19.62 -15.39
CA GLY A 227 -6.79 18.82 -14.81
C GLY A 227 -5.70 18.49 -15.83
N GLU A 228 -4.57 17.97 -15.36
CA GLU A 228 -3.48 17.52 -16.22
C GLU A 228 -3.86 16.26 -16.98
N ASP A 229 -3.54 16.19 -18.28
CA ASP A 229 -3.88 15.06 -19.15
C ASP A 229 -5.34 14.62 -19.14
N VAL A 230 -6.21 15.48 -18.62
CA VAL A 230 -7.65 15.27 -18.64
C VAL A 230 -8.12 15.45 -20.07
N LYS A 231 -8.85 14.45 -20.58
CA LYS A 231 -9.45 14.51 -21.91
C LYS A 231 -10.61 15.51 -21.87
N ILE A 232 -10.42 16.67 -22.47
CA ILE A 232 -11.43 17.73 -22.51
C ILE A 232 -12.35 17.51 -23.71
N PRO A 233 -13.64 17.19 -23.51
CA PRO A 233 -14.56 16.98 -24.62
C PRO A 233 -14.92 18.29 -25.31
N GLY A 234 -14.91 18.32 -26.65
CA GLY A 234 -15.34 19.45 -27.46
C GLY A 234 -16.74 19.98 -27.11
N PRO A 235 -17.74 19.13 -26.79
CA PRO A 235 -19.05 19.59 -26.32
C PRO A 235 -19.03 20.35 -24.99
N VAL A 236 -18.07 20.08 -24.10
CA VAL A 236 -17.89 20.79 -22.83
C VAL A 236 -17.32 22.18 -23.12
N LEU A 237 -16.26 22.26 -23.93
CA LEU A 237 -15.67 23.53 -24.36
C LEU A 237 -16.64 24.41 -25.16
N ALA A 238 -17.43 23.80 -26.05
CA ALA A 238 -18.40 24.54 -26.85
C ALA A 238 -19.48 25.20 -25.99
N ARG A 239 -19.89 24.59 -24.88
CA ARG A 239 -20.80 25.23 -23.92
C ARG A 239 -20.09 26.32 -23.12
N TYR A 240 -18.89 26.01 -22.64
CA TYR A 240 -18.09 26.93 -21.85
C TYR A 240 -17.82 28.25 -22.58
N TRP A 241 -17.24 28.18 -23.78
CA TRP A 241 -16.92 29.36 -24.59
C TRP A 241 -18.13 30.03 -25.24
N LYS A 242 -19.26 29.32 -25.37
CA LYS A 242 -20.54 29.97 -25.71
C LYS A 242 -21.02 30.86 -24.58
N ALA A 243 -20.86 30.44 -23.32
CA ALA A 243 -21.28 31.22 -22.16
C ALA A 243 -20.33 32.39 -21.88
N THR A 244 -19.02 32.17 -21.94
CA THR A 244 -18.01 33.21 -21.60
C THR A 244 -17.69 34.16 -22.75
N GLY A 245 -17.83 33.70 -23.99
CA GLY A 245 -17.45 34.45 -25.20
C GLY A 245 -18.52 34.58 -26.27
N GLY A 246 -19.68 33.94 -26.11
CA GLY A 246 -20.71 33.91 -27.16
C GLY A 246 -20.33 33.08 -28.39
N TRP A 247 -19.30 32.25 -28.30
CA TRP A 247 -18.78 31.53 -29.46
C TRP A 247 -19.72 30.41 -29.92
N SER A 248 -19.91 30.33 -31.23
CA SER A 248 -20.57 29.20 -31.88
C SER A 248 -19.69 27.94 -31.85
N ARG A 249 -20.31 26.75 -31.96
CA ARG A 249 -19.57 25.49 -32.11
C ARG A 249 -18.63 25.49 -33.33
N PHE A 250 -18.93 26.29 -34.35
CA PHE A 250 -18.01 26.48 -35.49
C PHE A 250 -16.77 27.27 -35.09
N GLN A 251 -16.92 28.41 -34.39
CA GLN A 251 -15.80 29.21 -33.90
C GLN A 251 -14.92 28.41 -32.93
N VAL A 252 -15.53 27.67 -32.00
CA VAL A 252 -14.81 26.76 -31.09
C VAL A 252 -13.94 25.79 -31.88
N ARG A 253 -14.53 25.08 -32.86
CA ARG A 253 -13.78 24.13 -33.72
C ARG A 253 -12.64 24.78 -34.50
N GLN A 254 -12.88 25.94 -35.10
CA GLN A 254 -11.83 26.67 -35.84
C GLN A 254 -10.70 27.09 -34.90
N TYR A 255 -11.04 27.53 -33.69
CA TYR A 255 -10.05 27.92 -32.71
C TYR A 255 -9.27 26.73 -32.15
N CYS A 256 -9.93 25.61 -31.84
CA CYS A 256 -9.24 24.38 -31.46
C CYS A 256 -8.23 23.93 -32.53
N ARG A 257 -8.59 24.04 -33.82
CA ARG A 257 -7.67 23.77 -34.95
C ARG A 257 -6.50 24.75 -35.00
N ARG A 258 -6.75 26.04 -34.72
CA ARG A 258 -5.68 27.05 -34.68
C ARG A 258 -4.75 26.82 -33.49
N LEU A 259 -5.29 26.48 -32.31
CA LEU A 259 -4.49 26.11 -31.13
C LEU A 259 -3.63 24.87 -31.40
N ASP A 260 -4.17 23.87 -32.09
CA ASP A 260 -3.43 22.68 -32.57
C ASP A 260 -2.32 23.09 -33.56
N GLY A 261 -2.61 23.99 -34.50
CA GLY A 261 -1.64 24.55 -35.45
C GLY A 261 -0.51 25.34 -34.81
N LEU A 262 -0.81 26.09 -33.74
CA LEU A 262 0.16 26.83 -32.92
C LEU A 262 0.89 25.93 -31.91
N ALA A 263 0.57 24.63 -31.84
CA ALA A 263 1.09 23.69 -30.84
C ALA A 263 0.80 24.09 -29.37
N LEU A 264 -0.25 24.89 -29.15
CA LEU A 264 -0.69 25.36 -27.83
C LEU A 264 -1.58 24.34 -27.09
N VAL A 265 -2.02 23.28 -27.76
CA VAL A 265 -2.74 22.14 -27.20
C VAL A 265 -2.18 20.85 -27.80
N SER A 266 -2.41 19.73 -27.13
CA SER A 266 -1.96 18.41 -27.60
C SER A 266 -3.16 17.50 -27.91
N GLY A 267 -2.91 16.48 -28.75
CA GLY A 267 -3.86 15.36 -28.91
C GLY A 267 -5.23 15.71 -29.49
N TYR A 268 -5.34 16.83 -30.22
CA TYR A 268 -6.62 17.27 -30.79
C TYR A 268 -7.15 16.27 -31.82
N ARG A 269 -8.32 15.66 -31.54
CA ARG A 269 -9.03 14.82 -32.51
C ARG A 269 -9.96 15.67 -33.36
N ARG A 270 -9.75 15.59 -34.68
CA ARG A 270 -10.56 16.30 -35.69
C ARG A 270 -11.87 15.60 -36.04
N ASP A 271 -12.15 14.44 -35.44
CA ASP A 271 -13.42 13.71 -35.60
C ASP A 271 -14.58 14.53 -34.99
N PRO A 272 -15.60 14.90 -35.78
CA PRO A 272 -16.75 15.67 -35.28
C PRO A 272 -17.55 14.98 -34.16
N GLU A 273 -17.52 13.65 -34.06
CA GLU A 273 -18.28 12.88 -33.06
C GLU A 273 -17.50 12.68 -31.73
N HIS A 274 -16.17 12.62 -31.80
CA HIS A 274 -15.29 12.39 -30.66
C HIS A 274 -14.26 13.52 -30.50
N GLU A 275 -14.66 14.75 -30.79
CA GLU A 275 -13.79 15.92 -30.67
C GLU A 275 -13.31 16.07 -29.23
N GLN A 276 -12.00 16.01 -29.02
CA GLN A 276 -11.37 16.13 -27.71
C GLN A 276 -9.97 16.74 -27.84
N MET A 277 -9.49 17.38 -26.78
CA MET A 277 -8.12 17.88 -26.65
C MET A 277 -7.55 17.59 -25.27
N THR A 278 -6.23 17.70 -25.14
CA THR A 278 -5.50 17.61 -23.89
C THR A 278 -4.54 18.80 -23.77
N LEU A 279 -4.21 19.18 -22.54
CA LEU A 279 -3.16 20.17 -22.27
C LEU A 279 -1.90 19.43 -21.85
N HIS A 280 -0.77 19.85 -22.40
CA HIS A 280 0.53 19.41 -21.91
C HIS A 280 0.79 20.06 -20.54
N ASP A 281 1.30 19.31 -19.58
CA ASP A 281 1.64 19.76 -18.21
C ASP A 281 2.39 21.11 -18.15
N VAL A 282 3.43 21.31 -18.99
CA VAL A 282 4.22 22.53 -19.09
C VAL A 282 3.37 23.74 -19.49
N ILE A 283 2.41 23.54 -20.41
CA ILE A 283 1.47 24.57 -20.85
C ILE A 283 0.44 24.84 -19.73
N ARG A 284 -0.05 23.78 -19.07
CA ARG A 284 -0.99 23.89 -17.96
C ARG A 284 -0.39 24.63 -16.77
N ALA A 285 0.87 24.34 -16.41
CA ALA A 285 1.58 25.02 -15.33
C ALA A 285 1.66 26.52 -15.60
N TYR A 286 2.03 26.92 -16.83
CA TYR A 286 1.99 28.31 -17.26
C TYR A 286 0.57 28.91 -17.13
N LEU A 287 -0.46 28.23 -17.64
CA LEU A 287 -1.85 28.70 -17.55
C LEU A 287 -2.32 28.89 -16.10
N ARG A 288 -1.97 27.97 -15.20
CA ARG A 288 -2.29 28.04 -13.77
C ARG A 288 -1.58 29.20 -13.09
N GLU A 289 -0.32 29.43 -13.40
CA GLU A 289 0.42 30.59 -12.89
C GLU A 289 -0.24 31.91 -13.32
N GLN A 290 -0.61 32.04 -14.59
CA GLN A 290 -1.27 33.24 -15.11
C GLN A 290 -2.68 33.47 -14.55
N THR A 291 -3.37 32.41 -14.14
CA THR A 291 -4.78 32.46 -13.71
C THR A 291 -5.00 32.17 -12.23
N LEU A 292 -3.93 32.06 -11.43
CA LEU A 292 -3.98 31.73 -10.01
C LEU A 292 -4.99 32.60 -9.24
N HIS A 293 -4.97 33.91 -9.52
CA HIS A 293 -5.85 34.92 -8.93
C HIS A 293 -7.33 34.82 -9.35
N ARG A 294 -7.65 34.09 -10.43
CA ARG A 294 -9.01 33.95 -11.00
C ARG A 294 -9.48 32.50 -11.09
N CYS A 295 -8.74 31.57 -10.51
CA CYS A 295 -9.02 30.13 -10.57
C CYS A 295 -10.48 29.81 -10.20
N GLY A 296 -10.97 30.37 -9.08
CA GLY A 296 -12.36 30.15 -8.65
C GLY A 296 -13.41 30.76 -9.58
N GLU A 297 -13.11 31.87 -10.25
CA GLU A 297 -13.99 32.46 -11.27
C GLU A 297 -14.10 31.56 -12.50
N LEU A 298 -12.98 30.96 -12.93
CA LEU A 298 -12.94 30.05 -14.08
C LEU A 298 -13.74 28.78 -13.81
N HIS A 299 -13.56 28.16 -12.64
CA HIS A 299 -14.37 27.02 -12.21
C HIS A 299 -15.86 27.36 -12.18
N ARG A 300 -16.22 28.54 -11.64
CA ARG A 300 -17.61 29.00 -11.60
C ARG A 300 -18.20 29.19 -13.00
N ALA A 301 -17.47 29.85 -13.89
CA ALA A 301 -17.91 30.07 -15.26
C ALA A 301 -18.11 28.75 -16.02
N LEU A 302 -17.27 27.74 -15.77
CA LEU A 302 -17.44 26.40 -16.35
C LEU A 302 -18.74 25.76 -15.86
N ILE A 303 -19.01 25.81 -14.56
CA ILE A 303 -20.23 25.25 -13.95
C ILE A 303 -21.47 25.97 -14.50
N ASP A 304 -21.47 27.30 -14.48
CA ASP A 304 -22.58 28.14 -14.94
C ASP A 304 -22.94 27.86 -16.40
N ALA A 305 -21.95 27.64 -17.26
CA ALA A 305 -22.15 27.26 -18.66
C ALA A 305 -22.89 25.92 -18.84
N HIS A 306 -22.78 25.02 -17.87
CA HIS A 306 -23.34 23.67 -17.92
C HIS A 306 -24.63 23.52 -17.11
N ARG A 307 -25.04 24.52 -16.32
CA ARG A 307 -26.28 24.48 -15.52
C ARG A 307 -27.53 24.17 -16.32
N SER A 308 -27.59 24.63 -17.58
CA SER A 308 -28.73 24.37 -18.47
C SER A 308 -28.96 22.88 -18.81
N LEU A 309 -27.99 22.00 -18.51
CA LEU A 309 -28.14 20.56 -18.68
C LEU A 309 -29.08 19.93 -17.67
N VAL A 310 -29.34 20.60 -16.55
CA VAL A 310 -30.15 20.09 -15.45
C VAL A 310 -31.13 21.17 -14.97
N PRO A 311 -32.29 20.79 -14.41
CA PRO A 311 -33.22 21.78 -13.90
C PRO A 311 -32.66 22.49 -12.66
N PRO A 312 -33.02 23.77 -12.42
CA PRO A 312 -32.71 24.45 -11.18
C PRO A 312 -33.57 23.88 -10.03
N VAL A 313 -32.97 23.75 -8.85
CA VAL A 313 -33.63 23.27 -7.61
C VAL A 313 -33.12 24.12 -6.45
N ASP A 314 -34.03 24.81 -5.76
CA ASP A 314 -33.75 25.61 -4.55
C ASP A 314 -32.54 26.55 -4.64
N GLY A 315 -32.40 27.22 -5.79
CA GLY A 315 -31.29 28.14 -6.05
C GLY A 315 -29.96 27.47 -6.45
N THR A 316 -29.96 26.15 -6.63
CA THR A 316 -28.84 25.33 -7.14
C THR A 316 -29.24 24.56 -8.40
N SER A 317 -28.37 23.70 -8.93
CA SER A 317 -28.64 22.85 -10.09
C SER A 317 -28.76 21.37 -9.71
N ALA A 318 -29.74 20.67 -10.28
CA ALA A 318 -30.00 19.26 -10.01
C ALA A 318 -29.01 18.31 -10.71
N TRP A 319 -27.73 18.38 -10.37
CA TRP A 319 -26.66 17.62 -11.02
C TRP A 319 -26.84 16.10 -11.01
N TRP A 320 -27.61 15.56 -10.06
CA TRP A 320 -28.04 14.16 -10.03
C TRP A 320 -28.95 13.72 -11.20
N GLN A 321 -29.38 14.66 -12.04
CA GLN A 321 -30.13 14.41 -13.27
C GLN A 321 -29.27 14.54 -14.53
N LEU A 322 -27.94 14.63 -14.39
CA LEU A 322 -27.04 14.69 -15.54
C LEU A 322 -27.26 13.49 -16.48
N PRO A 323 -27.33 13.72 -17.80
CA PRO A 323 -27.38 12.64 -18.77
C PRO A 323 -26.16 11.71 -18.63
N LYS A 324 -26.35 10.42 -18.95
CA LYS A 324 -25.30 9.40 -18.78
C LYS A 324 -24.08 9.67 -19.66
N GLU A 325 -24.27 10.38 -20.77
CA GLU A 325 -23.24 10.71 -21.75
C GLU A 325 -22.29 11.82 -21.25
N GLN A 326 -22.65 12.52 -20.16
CA GLN A 326 -21.83 13.58 -19.57
C GLN A 326 -20.74 13.01 -18.64
N VAL A 327 -19.95 12.06 -19.13
CA VAL A 327 -18.92 11.33 -18.34
C VAL A 327 -17.98 12.29 -17.62
N TYR A 328 -17.47 13.31 -18.33
CA TYR A 328 -16.59 14.32 -17.76
C TYR A 328 -17.21 15.03 -16.54
N LEU A 329 -18.50 15.40 -16.61
CA LEU A 329 -19.17 16.09 -15.51
C LEU A 329 -19.47 15.12 -14.36
N TRP A 330 -19.81 13.86 -14.65
CA TRP A 330 -19.93 12.86 -13.58
C TRP A 330 -18.60 12.75 -12.83
N GLU A 331 -17.47 12.66 -13.50
CA GLU A 331 -16.15 12.49 -12.88
C GLU A 331 -15.69 13.76 -12.14
N TRP A 332 -15.67 14.93 -12.80
CA TRP A 332 -14.94 16.12 -12.32
C TRP A 332 -15.81 17.25 -11.73
N LEU A 333 -17.14 17.14 -11.77
CA LEU A 333 -18.02 18.21 -11.26
C LEU A 333 -17.79 18.54 -9.78
N PRO A 334 -17.64 17.57 -8.84
CA PRO A 334 -17.37 17.88 -7.44
C PRO A 334 -16.09 18.70 -7.25
N THR A 335 -15.02 18.34 -7.96
CA THR A 335 -13.74 19.07 -7.97
C THR A 335 -13.92 20.50 -8.49
N HIS A 336 -14.73 20.69 -9.54
CA HIS A 336 -15.03 22.03 -10.04
C HIS A 336 -15.89 22.85 -9.07
N LEU A 337 -16.91 22.25 -8.44
CA LEU A 337 -17.74 22.92 -7.44
C LEU A 337 -16.91 23.37 -6.24
N LYS A 338 -15.97 22.53 -5.77
CA LYS A 338 -14.99 22.88 -4.73
C LYS A 338 -14.08 24.00 -5.19
N GLY A 339 -13.49 23.89 -6.39
CA GLY A 339 -12.63 24.91 -6.98
C GLY A 339 -13.33 26.26 -7.18
N ALA A 340 -14.63 26.27 -7.45
CA ALA A 340 -15.47 27.46 -7.56
C ALA A 340 -15.90 28.04 -6.20
N GLY A 341 -15.58 27.37 -5.08
CA GLY A 341 -16.07 27.73 -3.75
C GLY A 341 -17.59 27.58 -3.58
N GLN A 342 -18.26 26.77 -4.41
CA GLN A 342 -19.70 26.53 -4.37
C GLN A 342 -20.05 25.39 -3.40
N GLU A 343 -19.69 25.55 -2.13
CA GLU A 343 -19.81 24.47 -1.14
C GLU A 343 -21.25 24.03 -0.88
N GLN A 344 -22.21 24.95 -0.92
CA GLN A 344 -23.63 24.60 -0.73
C GLN A 344 -24.11 23.65 -1.83
N GLU A 345 -23.70 23.90 -3.07
CA GLU A 345 -24.09 23.09 -4.22
C GLU A 345 -23.29 21.78 -4.30
N LEU A 346 -22.01 21.81 -3.90
CA LEU A 346 -21.23 20.59 -3.68
C LEU A 346 -21.93 19.66 -2.67
N ARG A 347 -22.34 20.20 -1.51
CA ARG A 347 -23.08 19.43 -0.49
C ARG A 347 -24.42 18.93 -1.02
N ALA A 348 -25.19 19.77 -1.70
CA ALA A 348 -26.46 19.35 -2.33
C ALA A 348 -26.26 18.17 -3.29
N CYS A 349 -25.12 18.11 -3.98
CA CYS A 349 -24.74 17.01 -4.84
C CYS A 349 -24.35 15.75 -4.03
N LEU A 350 -23.39 15.89 -3.11
CA LEU A 350 -22.86 14.79 -2.28
C LEU A 350 -23.89 14.18 -1.33
N HIS A 351 -24.93 14.93 -0.96
CA HIS A 351 -25.98 14.46 -0.06
C HIS A 351 -27.23 13.97 -0.80
N ASN A 352 -27.23 13.96 -2.14
CA ASN A 352 -28.40 13.50 -2.90
C ASN A 352 -28.36 11.97 -3.12
N PRO A 353 -29.42 11.22 -2.73
CA PRO A 353 -29.50 9.77 -2.93
C PRO A 353 -29.20 9.30 -4.35
N ARG A 354 -29.71 10.03 -5.36
CA ARG A 354 -29.53 9.67 -6.76
C ARG A 354 -28.11 9.91 -7.24
N TRP A 355 -27.46 10.97 -6.75
CA TRP A 355 -26.05 11.22 -7.04
C TRP A 355 -25.17 10.09 -6.48
N LEU A 356 -25.35 9.74 -5.21
CA LEU A 356 -24.60 8.69 -4.52
C LEU A 356 -24.68 7.35 -5.25
N VAL A 357 -25.89 6.90 -5.58
CA VAL A 357 -26.10 5.62 -6.28
C VAL A 357 -25.50 5.66 -7.68
N ARG A 358 -25.69 6.74 -8.44
CA ARG A 358 -25.08 6.88 -9.79
C ARG A 358 -23.56 6.91 -9.72
N LYS A 359 -22.98 7.59 -8.74
CA LYS A 359 -21.53 7.60 -8.52
C LYS A 359 -20.99 6.22 -8.20
N LEU A 360 -21.67 5.46 -7.33
CA LEU A 360 -21.32 4.06 -7.07
C LEU A 360 -21.44 3.18 -8.32
N GLU A 361 -22.46 3.38 -9.16
CA GLU A 361 -22.64 2.64 -10.41
C GLU A 361 -21.53 2.93 -11.44
N TYR A 362 -21.11 4.19 -11.58
CA TYR A 362 -20.16 4.61 -12.61
C TYR A 362 -18.70 4.52 -12.19
N LEU A 363 -18.40 4.92 -10.95
CA LEU A 363 -17.04 5.10 -10.43
C LEU A 363 -16.75 4.24 -9.20
N GLY A 364 -17.72 3.47 -8.70
CA GLY A 364 -17.54 2.59 -7.54
C GLY A 364 -17.37 3.31 -6.19
N PRO A 365 -17.18 2.53 -5.10
CA PRO A 365 -17.04 3.04 -3.74
C PRO A 365 -15.92 4.06 -3.54
N ALA A 366 -14.73 3.85 -4.12
CA ALA A 366 -13.62 4.76 -3.86
C ALA A 366 -13.72 6.08 -4.65
N GLY A 367 -14.32 6.07 -5.84
CA GLY A 367 -14.63 7.31 -6.56
C GLY A 367 -15.62 8.18 -5.79
N LEU A 368 -16.63 7.55 -5.17
CA LEU A 368 -17.54 8.26 -4.27
C LEU A 368 -16.84 8.69 -2.96
N GLU A 369 -15.96 7.87 -2.38
CA GLU A 369 -15.18 8.22 -1.19
C GLU A 369 -14.32 9.49 -1.45
N ALA A 370 -13.65 9.56 -2.61
CA ALA A 370 -12.85 10.72 -3.00
C ALA A 370 -13.68 12.00 -3.15
N ASP A 371 -14.87 11.90 -3.75
CA ASP A 371 -15.81 13.02 -3.85
C ASP A 371 -16.29 13.51 -2.48
N LEU A 372 -16.62 12.58 -1.58
CA LEU A 372 -17.07 12.88 -0.22
C LEU A 372 -15.97 13.57 0.60
N ALA A 373 -14.70 13.20 0.37
CA ALA A 373 -13.54 13.82 1.01
C ALA A 373 -13.31 15.29 0.59
N LEU A 374 -13.94 15.79 -0.48
CA LEU A 374 -13.87 17.20 -0.86
C LEU A 374 -14.63 18.13 0.11
N SER A 375 -15.50 17.58 0.95
CA SER A 375 -16.31 18.34 1.92
C SER A 375 -16.06 17.88 3.35
N ASP A 376 -15.72 18.84 4.22
CA ASP A 376 -15.44 18.58 5.64
C ASP A 376 -16.71 18.57 6.51
N ASP A 377 -17.90 18.53 5.91
CA ASP A 377 -19.14 18.53 6.68
C ASP A 377 -19.42 17.17 7.34
N PRO A 378 -20.11 17.15 8.50
CA PRO A 378 -20.30 15.91 9.26
C PRO A 378 -21.04 14.80 8.49
N LEU A 379 -21.96 15.15 7.59
CA LEU A 379 -22.70 14.17 6.81
C LEU A 379 -21.78 13.53 5.76
N SER A 380 -21.00 14.33 5.01
CA SER A 380 -20.05 13.82 4.03
C SER A 380 -18.99 12.92 4.67
N GLN A 381 -18.47 13.30 5.85
CA GLN A 381 -17.55 12.45 6.62
C GLN A 381 -18.19 11.13 7.04
N THR A 382 -19.43 11.17 7.57
CA THR A 382 -20.15 9.96 7.98
C THR A 382 -20.44 9.04 6.79
N LEU A 383 -20.84 9.61 5.65
CA LEU A 383 -21.05 8.86 4.41
C LEU A 383 -19.74 8.27 3.89
N GLY A 384 -18.64 9.03 3.94
CA GLY A 384 -17.31 8.55 3.55
C GLY A 384 -16.90 7.34 4.38
N THR A 385 -17.05 7.41 5.70
CA THR A 385 -16.78 6.28 6.61
C THR A 385 -17.69 5.08 6.32
N ALA A 386 -18.99 5.30 6.14
CA ALA A 386 -19.93 4.20 5.84
C ALA A 386 -19.61 3.52 4.50
N VAL A 387 -19.30 4.30 3.46
CA VAL A 387 -18.88 3.77 2.15
C VAL A 387 -17.56 3.01 2.29
N ARG A 388 -16.59 3.55 3.03
CA ARG A 388 -15.29 2.93 3.30
C ARG A 388 -15.41 1.56 3.96
N GLN A 389 -16.14 1.49 5.08
CA GLN A 389 -16.34 0.27 5.86
C GLN A 389 -17.07 -0.82 5.09
N ASN A 390 -17.96 -0.41 4.18
CA ASN A 390 -18.83 -1.30 3.42
C ASN A 390 -18.44 -1.42 1.94
N ALA A 391 -17.24 -0.98 1.56
CA ALA A 391 -16.82 -0.95 0.16
C ALA A 391 -16.96 -2.33 -0.53
N HIS A 392 -16.69 -3.41 0.22
CA HIS A 392 -16.79 -4.80 -0.23
C HIS A 392 -18.23 -5.26 -0.61
N VAL A 393 -19.28 -4.61 -0.09
CA VAL A 393 -20.70 -4.90 -0.42
C VAL A 393 -21.35 -3.82 -1.29
N LEU A 394 -20.65 -2.70 -1.53
CA LEU A 394 -21.11 -1.58 -2.38
C LEU A 394 -20.55 -1.66 -3.81
N GLY A 395 -20.13 -2.85 -4.25
CA GLY A 395 -19.73 -3.11 -5.63
C GLY A 395 -20.92 -3.10 -6.61
N PRO A 396 -20.69 -3.34 -7.90
CA PRO A 396 -21.77 -3.46 -8.87
C PRO A 396 -22.70 -4.64 -8.50
N LEU A 397 -23.95 -4.31 -8.16
CA LEU A 397 -24.98 -5.28 -7.78
C LEU A 397 -26.02 -5.44 -8.89
N HIS A 398 -26.61 -6.64 -8.96
CA HIS A 398 -27.72 -6.94 -9.85
C HIS A 398 -28.94 -7.40 -9.02
N PRO A 399 -30.12 -6.78 -9.22
CA PRO A 399 -30.42 -5.62 -10.08
C PRO A 399 -29.77 -4.31 -9.59
N PRO A 400 -29.67 -3.25 -10.43
CA PRO A 400 -29.06 -1.97 -10.03
C PRO A 400 -29.70 -1.34 -8.77
N ASP A 401 -31.02 -1.49 -8.59
CA ASP A 401 -31.76 -1.03 -7.40
C ASP A 401 -31.23 -1.66 -6.09
N SER A 402 -30.56 -2.81 -6.16
CA SER A 402 -29.93 -3.44 -4.99
C SER A 402 -28.82 -2.58 -4.38
N LEU A 403 -28.14 -1.74 -5.18
CA LEU A 403 -27.10 -0.86 -4.67
C LEU A 403 -27.65 0.23 -3.75
N ALA A 404 -28.79 0.82 -4.12
CA ALA A 404 -29.48 1.82 -3.31
C ALA A 404 -30.02 1.20 -2.00
N ALA A 405 -30.60 -0.01 -2.09
CA ALA A 405 -31.08 -0.74 -0.92
C ALA A 405 -29.93 -1.12 0.02
N THR A 406 -28.83 -1.65 -0.52
CA THR A 406 -27.64 -2.01 0.27
C THR A 406 -27.06 -0.78 0.93
N LEU A 407 -26.81 0.32 0.20
CA LEU A 407 -26.31 1.56 0.78
C LEU A 407 -27.20 2.03 1.93
N ALA A 408 -28.52 2.09 1.74
CA ALA A 408 -29.46 2.52 2.78
C ALA A 408 -29.35 1.69 4.07
N THR A 409 -29.17 0.37 3.96
CA THR A 409 -29.02 -0.52 5.12
C THR A 409 -27.66 -0.42 5.82
N ARG A 410 -26.65 0.16 5.16
CA ARG A 410 -25.29 0.35 5.72
C ARG A 410 -25.07 1.74 6.30
N LEU A 411 -26.02 2.66 6.15
CA LEU A 411 -25.94 3.98 6.76
C LEU A 411 -26.28 3.91 8.26
N PRO A 412 -25.58 4.67 9.13
CA PRO A 412 -25.90 4.72 10.55
C PRO A 412 -27.32 5.23 10.83
N ASP A 413 -28.00 4.59 11.78
CA ASP A 413 -29.33 4.98 12.27
C ASP A 413 -29.24 6.23 13.17
N GLY A 414 -29.06 7.42 12.58
CA GLY A 414 -29.00 8.68 13.33
C GLY A 414 -29.01 9.93 12.45
N GLY A 415 -29.52 11.04 13.00
CA GLY A 415 -29.42 12.37 12.39
C GLY A 415 -29.77 12.42 10.88
N PRO A 416 -28.95 13.12 10.05
CA PRO A 416 -29.22 13.28 8.62
C PRO A 416 -28.98 12.02 7.77
N THR A 417 -28.19 11.03 8.23
CA THR A 417 -27.99 9.76 7.48
C THR A 417 -29.25 8.90 7.47
N LYS A 418 -30.06 8.94 8.54
CA LYS A 418 -31.35 8.24 8.58
C LYS A 418 -32.32 8.77 7.52
N ALA A 419 -32.44 10.10 7.41
CA ALA A 419 -33.30 10.71 6.40
C ALA A 419 -32.86 10.31 4.99
N LEU A 420 -31.55 10.32 4.74
CA LEU A 420 -30.97 9.88 3.47
C LEU A 420 -31.27 8.40 3.17
N ALA A 421 -31.16 7.52 4.17
CA ALA A 421 -31.50 6.10 4.02
C ALA A 421 -32.99 5.91 3.69
N GLU A 422 -33.90 6.66 4.34
CA GLU A 422 -35.33 6.62 4.05
C GLU A 422 -35.64 7.12 2.63
N GLU A 423 -34.96 8.16 2.15
CA GLU A 423 -35.08 8.65 0.77
C GLU A 423 -34.55 7.65 -0.26
N LEU A 424 -33.41 7.00 0.00
CA LEU A 424 -32.88 5.92 -0.85
C LEU A 424 -33.91 4.79 -0.99
N VAL A 425 -34.50 4.37 0.12
CA VAL A 425 -35.52 3.30 0.15
C VAL A 425 -36.81 3.73 -0.54
N ALA A 426 -37.26 4.97 -0.35
CA ALA A 426 -38.45 5.50 -1.01
C ALA A 426 -38.28 5.61 -2.53
N GLY A 427 -37.04 5.72 -3.02
CA GLY A 427 -36.70 5.76 -4.43
C GLY A 427 -36.69 4.41 -5.14
N LEU A 428 -36.78 3.29 -4.41
CA LEU A 428 -36.74 1.94 -4.98
C LEU A 428 -38.01 1.64 -5.78
N THR A 429 -37.85 1.13 -7.01
CA THR A 429 -38.99 0.84 -7.90
C THR A 429 -39.46 -0.61 -7.83
N THR A 430 -38.61 -1.50 -7.32
CA THR A 430 -38.90 -2.92 -7.13
C THR A 430 -39.22 -3.27 -5.68
N PRO A 431 -40.03 -4.32 -5.42
CA PRO A 431 -40.19 -4.87 -4.09
C PRO A 431 -38.84 -5.20 -3.46
N HIS A 432 -38.63 -4.80 -2.21
CA HIS A 432 -37.39 -5.03 -1.49
C HIS A 432 -37.67 -5.51 -0.06
N LEU A 433 -36.72 -6.24 0.50
CA LEU A 433 -36.76 -6.63 1.91
C LEU A 433 -36.13 -5.50 2.73
N ARG A 434 -36.87 -5.04 3.75
CA ARG A 434 -36.39 -4.04 4.70
C ARG A 434 -36.05 -4.73 6.01
N ALA A 435 -34.84 -4.50 6.50
CA ALA A 435 -34.45 -4.92 7.84
C ALA A 435 -35.24 -4.09 8.88
N LEU A 436 -35.98 -4.77 9.75
CA LEU A 436 -36.73 -4.13 10.85
C LEU A 436 -35.84 -3.84 12.06
N THR A 437 -34.70 -4.52 12.14
CA THR A 437 -33.64 -4.32 13.12
C THR A 437 -32.34 -4.06 12.36
N PRO A 438 -31.37 -3.36 12.97
CA PRO A 438 -30.03 -3.24 12.39
C PRO A 438 -29.49 -4.61 11.99
N LEU A 439 -28.83 -4.68 10.83
CA LEU A 439 -28.27 -5.95 10.37
C LEU A 439 -27.20 -6.43 11.37
N PRO A 440 -27.15 -7.75 11.65
CA PRO A 440 -26.19 -8.28 12.62
C PRO A 440 -24.73 -8.16 12.15
N ASP A 441 -24.50 -7.92 10.86
CA ASP A 441 -23.19 -7.80 10.21
C ASP A 441 -22.76 -6.35 9.98
N LEU A 442 -23.40 -5.36 10.64
CA LEU A 442 -22.95 -3.97 10.54
C LEU A 442 -21.49 -3.84 11.02
N PRO A 443 -20.67 -3.05 10.32
CA PRO A 443 -19.28 -2.86 10.71
C PRO A 443 -19.19 -2.21 12.08
N HIS A 444 -18.24 -2.67 12.89
CA HIS A 444 -17.91 -1.99 14.14
C HIS A 444 -17.43 -0.56 13.82
N PRO A 445 -17.74 0.47 14.62
CA PRO A 445 -17.41 1.87 14.32
C PRO A 445 -15.93 2.15 14.01
N VAL A 446 -15.06 1.32 14.59
CA VAL A 446 -13.58 1.40 14.60
C VAL A 446 -12.94 0.63 13.44
N LEU A 447 -13.75 -0.22 12.79
CA LEU A 447 -13.33 -0.89 11.58
C LEU A 447 -13.02 0.21 10.56
N SER A 448 -11.79 0.31 10.10
CA SER A 448 -11.46 1.20 9.00
C SER A 448 -11.91 0.56 7.69
N ARG A 449 -11.59 -0.74 7.53
CA ARG A 449 -11.84 -1.43 6.26
C ARG A 449 -11.87 -2.96 6.38
N VAL A 450 -12.65 -3.59 5.51
CA VAL A 450 -12.61 -5.05 5.28
C VAL A 450 -11.92 -5.31 3.94
N LEU A 451 -10.88 -6.12 3.99
CA LEU A 451 -10.11 -6.56 2.82
C LEU A 451 -10.63 -7.95 2.43
N THR A 452 -11.40 -8.01 1.35
CA THR A 452 -11.98 -9.24 0.83
C THR A 452 -11.23 -9.71 -0.40
N GLY A 453 -11.05 -11.04 -0.53
CA GLY A 453 -10.45 -11.62 -1.73
C GLY A 453 -9.88 -13.02 -1.55
N HIS A 454 -9.45 -13.39 -0.35
CA HIS A 454 -9.09 -14.80 -0.13
C HIS A 454 -10.33 -15.68 -0.23
N THR A 455 -10.18 -16.82 -0.87
CA THR A 455 -11.24 -17.83 -1.06
C THR A 455 -11.21 -18.90 0.04
N SER A 456 -10.21 -18.83 0.92
CA SER A 456 -9.92 -19.77 1.99
C SER A 456 -9.33 -19.05 3.21
N GLY A 457 -9.19 -19.74 4.34
CA GLY A 457 -8.64 -19.16 5.56
C GLY A 457 -7.22 -18.60 5.37
N VAL A 458 -6.96 -17.44 5.98
CA VAL A 458 -5.65 -16.79 5.95
C VAL A 458 -4.74 -17.46 6.97
N SER A 459 -3.63 -18.03 6.50
CA SER A 459 -2.68 -18.80 7.28
C SER A 459 -1.44 -18.02 7.71
N ALA A 460 -1.11 -16.93 7.01
CA ALA A 460 0.00 -16.05 7.36
C ALA A 460 -0.32 -14.58 7.07
N LEU A 461 0.19 -13.69 7.91
CA LEU A 461 0.02 -12.25 7.82
C LEU A 461 1.32 -11.56 8.23
N VAL A 462 1.74 -10.56 7.45
CA VAL A 462 2.93 -9.75 7.74
C VAL A 462 2.72 -8.33 7.25
N ALA A 463 3.18 -7.34 8.01
CA ALA A 463 3.21 -5.94 7.59
C ALA A 463 4.65 -5.57 7.22
N VAL A 464 4.79 -4.68 6.23
CA VAL A 464 6.07 -4.03 6.00
C VAL A 464 6.39 -3.09 7.18
N PRO A 465 7.67 -2.91 7.55
CA PRO A 465 8.02 -2.07 8.68
C PRO A 465 7.49 -0.63 8.59
N ASP A 466 7.47 0.00 7.42
CA ASP A 466 6.99 1.38 7.27
C ASP A 466 5.45 1.53 7.21
N GLY A 467 4.72 0.41 7.26
CA GLY A 467 3.25 0.38 7.21
C GLY A 467 2.63 0.73 5.86
N SER A 468 3.42 0.89 4.79
CA SER A 468 2.92 1.25 3.46
C SER A 468 2.07 0.14 2.81
N TRP A 469 2.35 -1.13 3.12
CA TRP A 469 1.60 -2.29 2.64
C TRP A 469 1.62 -3.46 3.63
N LEU A 470 0.71 -4.41 3.45
CA LEU A 470 0.72 -5.67 4.20
C LEU A 470 0.52 -6.84 3.25
N ALA A 471 1.05 -8.00 3.62
CA ALA A 471 0.85 -9.24 2.88
C ALA A 471 0.05 -10.24 3.70
N SER A 472 -0.89 -10.91 3.04
CA SER A 472 -1.62 -12.04 3.61
C SER A 472 -1.58 -13.24 2.68
N ALA A 473 -1.50 -14.44 3.23
CA ALA A 473 -1.47 -15.67 2.47
C ALA A 473 -2.53 -16.66 2.94
N GLY A 474 -3.15 -17.33 1.99
CA GLY A 474 -4.29 -18.21 2.20
C GLY A 474 -3.97 -19.69 2.08
N ALA A 475 -4.87 -20.51 2.61
CA ALA A 475 -4.81 -21.97 2.52
C ALA A 475 -4.90 -22.50 1.07
N ALA A 476 -5.50 -21.74 0.17
CA ALA A 476 -5.63 -22.03 -1.26
C ALA A 476 -4.37 -21.68 -2.08
N GLY A 477 -3.29 -21.22 -1.46
CA GLY A 477 -2.03 -20.89 -2.17
C GLY A 477 -1.93 -19.44 -2.65
N GLU A 478 -2.97 -18.63 -2.42
CA GLU A 478 -3.00 -17.24 -2.83
C GLU A 478 -2.22 -16.36 -1.84
N VAL A 479 -1.38 -15.45 -2.36
CA VAL A 479 -0.71 -14.41 -1.56
C VAL A 479 -1.19 -13.06 -2.07
N ARG A 480 -1.55 -12.15 -1.15
CA ARG A 480 -2.11 -10.85 -1.50
C ARG A 480 -1.34 -9.74 -0.81
N ILE A 481 -0.94 -8.72 -1.57
CA ILE A 481 -0.45 -7.45 -1.03
C ILE A 481 -1.63 -6.49 -0.97
N TRP A 482 -1.74 -5.76 0.12
CA TRP A 482 -2.79 -4.79 0.33
C TRP A 482 -2.19 -3.45 0.72
N ASN A 483 -2.80 -2.39 0.20
CA ASN A 483 -2.62 -1.07 0.77
C ASN A 483 -3.60 -0.92 1.94
N PRO A 484 -3.12 -0.75 3.19
CA PRO A 484 -4.00 -0.67 4.35
C PRO A 484 -4.92 0.56 4.35
N ALA A 485 -4.51 1.68 3.73
CA ALA A 485 -5.28 2.92 3.71
C ALA A 485 -6.49 2.85 2.76
N THR A 486 -6.28 2.34 1.55
CA THR A 486 -7.34 2.16 0.53
C THR A 486 -8.07 0.83 0.67
N GLY A 487 -7.45 -0.13 1.37
CA GLY A 487 -7.84 -1.55 1.46
C GLY A 487 -8.01 -2.26 0.15
N THR A 488 -7.28 -1.80 -0.84
CA THR A 488 -7.25 -2.42 -2.14
C THR A 488 -6.18 -3.50 -2.16
N ALA A 489 -6.50 -4.65 -2.77
CA ALA A 489 -5.50 -5.66 -3.06
C ALA A 489 -4.60 -5.11 -4.17
N GLN A 490 -3.42 -4.62 -3.80
CA GLN A 490 -2.40 -4.19 -4.73
C GLN A 490 -2.02 -5.37 -5.63
N TYR A 491 -1.76 -6.53 -5.05
CA TYR A 491 -1.40 -7.71 -5.84
C TYR A 491 -2.10 -8.95 -5.34
N THR A 492 -2.51 -9.82 -6.26
CA THR A 492 -2.88 -11.20 -5.97
C THR A 492 -1.93 -12.11 -6.71
N PHE A 493 -0.96 -12.61 -5.97
CA PHE A 493 0.02 -13.56 -6.41
C PHE A 493 -0.58 -14.95 -6.42
N THR A 494 -0.56 -15.58 -7.59
CA THR A 494 -0.93 -16.98 -7.79
C THR A 494 0.31 -17.72 -8.30
N GLY A 495 0.61 -18.86 -7.68
CA GLY A 495 1.85 -19.58 -7.96
C GLY A 495 2.07 -20.77 -7.03
N HIS A 496 1.60 -20.67 -5.77
CA HIS A 496 1.52 -21.84 -4.90
C HIS A 496 0.26 -22.64 -5.22
N ASN A 497 0.42 -23.96 -5.31
CA ASN A 497 -0.71 -24.90 -5.50
C ASN A 497 -1.20 -25.49 -4.18
N ASN A 498 -0.59 -25.10 -3.06
CA ASN A 498 -0.83 -25.63 -1.73
C ASN A 498 -0.84 -24.49 -0.71
N THR A 499 -1.23 -24.78 0.53
CA THR A 499 -1.27 -23.81 1.63
C THR A 499 0.09 -23.14 1.83
N VAL A 500 0.10 -21.81 1.76
CA VAL A 500 1.24 -20.98 2.15
C VAL A 500 1.25 -20.86 3.67
N ARG A 501 2.35 -21.21 4.34
CA ARG A 501 2.43 -21.23 5.81
C ARG A 501 3.22 -20.08 6.38
N VAL A 502 4.15 -19.55 5.61
CA VAL A 502 5.11 -18.56 6.08
C VAL A 502 5.28 -17.47 5.03
N LEU A 503 5.33 -16.24 5.54
CA LEU A 503 5.66 -15.04 4.79
C LEU A 503 6.85 -14.37 5.47
N ALA A 504 7.74 -13.78 4.68
CA ALA A 504 8.85 -12.99 5.19
C ALA A 504 9.07 -11.76 4.31
N VAL A 505 9.17 -10.58 4.92
CA VAL A 505 9.30 -9.29 4.23
C VAL A 505 10.72 -8.77 4.40
N ALA A 506 11.28 -8.20 3.34
CA ALA A 506 12.53 -7.47 3.42
C ALA A 506 12.42 -6.29 4.41
N PRO A 507 13.44 -6.01 5.23
CA PRO A 507 13.40 -4.89 6.17
C PRO A 507 13.13 -3.52 5.52
N ASP A 508 13.57 -3.35 4.28
CA ASP A 508 13.32 -2.14 3.46
C ASP A 508 12.01 -2.19 2.66
N GLY A 509 11.24 -3.28 2.77
CA GLY A 509 10.00 -3.49 2.03
C GLY A 509 10.16 -3.77 0.54
N SER A 510 11.38 -3.99 0.05
CA SER A 510 11.65 -4.13 -1.39
C SER A 510 11.19 -5.47 -1.99
N TRP A 511 11.02 -6.51 -1.16
CA TRP A 511 10.56 -7.84 -1.61
C TRP A 511 9.81 -8.60 -0.51
N LEU A 512 9.00 -9.58 -0.93
CA LEU A 512 8.26 -10.51 -0.07
C LEU A 512 8.60 -11.95 -0.50
N ALA A 513 8.91 -12.82 0.45
CA ALA A 513 9.03 -14.26 0.23
C ALA A 513 7.83 -15.01 0.81
N SER A 514 7.36 -16.03 0.10
CA SER A 514 6.30 -16.92 0.59
C SER A 514 6.63 -18.38 0.35
N ALA A 515 6.29 -19.24 1.32
CA ALA A 515 6.51 -20.68 1.22
C ALA A 515 5.48 -21.49 2.02
N GLY A 516 5.36 -22.78 1.71
CA GLY A 516 4.41 -23.64 2.39
C GLY A 516 4.45 -25.11 2.00
N ASP A 517 3.27 -25.73 1.89
CA ASP A 517 3.13 -27.19 1.84
C ASP A 517 3.59 -27.84 0.52
N GLY A 518 3.65 -27.09 -0.57
CA GLY A 518 4.11 -27.60 -1.87
C GLY A 518 5.64 -27.60 -2.03
N GLY A 519 6.36 -26.97 -1.10
CA GLY A 519 7.81 -26.84 -1.14
C GLY A 519 8.33 -25.71 -2.04
N GLU A 520 7.46 -25.05 -2.81
CA GLU A 520 7.86 -23.87 -3.55
C GLU A 520 8.21 -22.73 -2.57
N VAL A 521 9.28 -22.00 -2.88
CA VAL A 521 9.57 -20.70 -2.26
C VAL A 521 9.47 -19.67 -3.37
N LEU A 522 8.58 -18.70 -3.22
CA LEU A 522 8.31 -17.69 -4.22
C LEU A 522 8.73 -16.33 -3.70
N LEU A 523 9.58 -15.65 -4.49
CA LEU A 523 9.96 -14.27 -4.24
C LEU A 523 9.06 -13.35 -5.07
N TRP A 524 8.48 -12.37 -4.40
CA TRP A 524 7.55 -11.42 -4.98
C TRP A 524 8.12 -10.03 -4.85
N ASP A 525 7.96 -9.27 -5.92
CA ASP A 525 8.15 -7.84 -5.89
C ASP A 525 6.81 -7.19 -5.48
N PRO A 526 6.70 -6.64 -4.25
CA PRO A 526 5.49 -6.00 -3.75
C PRO A 526 5.21 -4.67 -4.45
N VAL A 527 6.18 -4.12 -5.18
CA VAL A 527 6.03 -2.93 -6.02
C VAL A 527 5.49 -3.34 -7.36
N THR A 528 6.06 -4.31 -8.09
CA THR A 528 5.61 -4.63 -9.47
C THR A 528 4.54 -5.70 -9.59
N GLY A 529 4.24 -6.44 -8.51
CA GLY A 529 3.26 -7.51 -8.58
C GLY A 529 3.71 -8.75 -9.35
N THR A 530 5.00 -8.86 -9.63
CA THR A 530 5.55 -9.98 -10.37
C THR A 530 6.15 -11.01 -9.42
N ALA A 531 6.01 -12.29 -9.79
CA ALA A 531 6.88 -13.33 -9.25
C ALA A 531 8.30 -13.00 -9.75
N GLY A 532 9.15 -12.49 -8.86
CA GLY A 532 10.53 -12.21 -9.20
C GLY A 532 11.24 -13.51 -9.55
N HIS A 533 11.17 -14.49 -8.65
CA HIS A 533 11.82 -15.79 -8.83
C HIS A 533 11.04 -16.93 -8.17
N VAL A 534 10.95 -18.07 -8.86
CA VAL A 534 10.61 -19.35 -8.25
C VAL A 534 11.90 -19.97 -7.74
N LEU A 535 12.11 -19.95 -6.44
CA LEU A 535 13.29 -20.46 -5.77
C LEU A 535 13.16 -21.99 -5.67
N THR A 536 13.49 -22.67 -6.77
CA THR A 536 13.37 -24.12 -6.92
C THR A 536 14.52 -24.85 -6.21
N GLY A 537 14.18 -25.78 -5.33
CA GLY A 537 15.17 -26.59 -4.61
C GLY A 537 14.53 -27.54 -3.60
N HIS A 538 13.62 -27.02 -2.77
CA HIS A 538 12.83 -27.83 -1.85
C HIS A 538 11.85 -28.72 -2.64
N THR A 539 11.82 -30.02 -2.32
CA THR A 539 10.88 -31.00 -2.91
C THR A 539 9.73 -31.36 -1.97
N ARG A 540 9.73 -30.77 -0.77
CA ARG A 540 8.80 -31.04 0.32
C ARG A 540 8.50 -29.74 1.08
N ARG A 541 7.61 -29.82 2.08
CA ARG A 541 7.12 -28.68 2.86
C ARG A 541 8.24 -27.80 3.40
N VAL A 542 8.08 -26.49 3.24
CA VAL A 542 8.95 -25.47 3.84
C VAL A 542 8.30 -24.96 5.13
N TRP A 543 9.05 -25.00 6.22
CA TRP A 543 8.56 -24.63 7.56
C TRP A 543 9.03 -23.26 8.00
N ALA A 544 10.21 -22.82 7.54
CA ALA A 544 10.84 -21.60 8.00
C ALA A 544 11.41 -20.80 6.84
N LEU A 545 11.19 -19.48 6.90
CA LEU A 545 11.87 -18.46 6.11
C LEU A 545 12.52 -17.47 7.08
N VAL A 546 13.75 -17.05 6.78
CA VAL A 546 14.39 -15.95 7.51
C VAL A 546 15.12 -15.04 6.53
N VAL A 547 15.00 -13.74 6.77
CA VAL A 547 15.60 -12.68 5.96
C VAL A 547 16.79 -12.11 6.73
N ALA A 548 17.87 -11.81 6.00
CA ALA A 548 18.97 -11.05 6.57
C ALA A 548 18.50 -9.67 7.07
N PRO A 549 19.02 -9.15 8.19
CA PRO A 549 18.65 -7.81 8.68
C PRO A 549 18.92 -6.66 7.71
N ASP A 550 19.88 -6.84 6.78
CA ASP A 550 20.18 -5.91 5.71
C ASP A 550 19.41 -6.21 4.40
N GLY A 551 18.56 -7.26 4.39
CA GLY A 551 17.81 -7.71 3.23
C GLY A 551 18.64 -8.39 2.14
N SER A 552 19.93 -8.66 2.37
CA SER A 552 20.85 -9.15 1.32
C SER A 552 20.64 -10.61 0.91
N TRP A 553 20.09 -11.44 1.81
CA TRP A 553 19.81 -12.85 1.54
C TRP A 553 18.52 -13.33 2.20
N LEU A 554 17.96 -14.40 1.64
CA LEU A 554 16.86 -15.18 2.20
C LEU A 554 17.35 -16.60 2.45
N ALA A 555 17.01 -17.15 3.61
CA ALA A 555 17.20 -18.57 3.90
C ALA A 555 15.85 -19.29 4.04
N SER A 556 15.77 -20.51 3.49
CA SER A 556 14.59 -21.37 3.61
C SER A 556 14.95 -22.78 4.05
N ALA A 557 14.10 -23.39 4.87
CA ALA A 557 14.31 -24.75 5.36
C ALA A 557 13.00 -25.50 5.59
N GLY A 558 13.07 -26.82 5.45
CA GLY A 558 11.88 -27.67 5.39
C GLY A 558 12.14 -29.14 5.66
N ASP A 559 11.20 -29.98 5.19
CA ASP A 559 11.18 -31.43 5.38
C ASP A 559 12.39 -32.17 4.80
N GLY A 560 13.06 -31.62 3.78
CA GLY A 560 14.22 -32.22 3.12
C GLY A 560 15.49 -32.22 3.95
N GLY A 561 15.54 -31.43 5.03
CA GLY A 561 16.73 -31.25 5.86
C GLY A 561 17.76 -30.29 5.25
N GLU A 562 17.67 -29.96 3.95
CA GLU A 562 18.54 -28.94 3.37
C GLU A 562 18.12 -27.53 3.82
N VAL A 563 19.11 -26.67 4.06
CA VAL A 563 18.90 -25.23 4.22
C VAL A 563 19.40 -24.54 2.96
N TRP A 564 18.58 -23.69 2.37
CA TRP A 564 18.89 -23.02 1.12
C TRP A 564 19.12 -21.55 1.37
N ILE A 565 20.25 -21.02 0.91
CA ILE A 565 20.52 -19.59 0.84
C ILE A 565 20.28 -19.15 -0.59
N TRP A 566 19.42 -18.17 -0.77
CA TRP A 566 18.98 -17.73 -2.09
C TRP A 566 19.68 -16.46 -2.51
N ASN A 567 20.16 -16.44 -3.76
CA ASN A 567 20.53 -15.21 -4.42
C ASN A 567 19.27 -14.57 -5.00
N LEU A 568 18.87 -13.45 -4.41
CA LEU A 568 17.61 -12.77 -4.74
C LEU A 568 17.65 -12.09 -6.12
N VAL A 569 18.83 -11.82 -6.66
CA VAL A 569 18.99 -11.16 -7.96
C VAL A 569 18.64 -12.11 -9.11
N ASN A 570 19.08 -13.36 -9.03
CA ASN A 570 18.94 -14.34 -10.11
C ASN A 570 18.03 -15.54 -9.78
N GLY A 571 17.51 -15.61 -8.56
CA GLY A 571 16.57 -16.66 -8.14
C GLY A 571 17.19 -18.05 -7.96
N THR A 572 18.52 -18.13 -8.01
CA THR A 572 19.23 -19.40 -7.84
C THR A 572 19.63 -19.58 -6.40
N ALA A 573 19.83 -20.84 -6.01
CA ALA A 573 20.50 -21.14 -4.76
C ALA A 573 21.92 -20.56 -4.82
N ALA A 574 22.19 -19.55 -3.99
CA ALA A 574 23.56 -19.11 -3.76
C ALA A 574 24.35 -20.27 -3.16
N HIS A 575 23.73 -20.94 -2.17
CA HIS A 575 24.30 -22.08 -1.47
C HIS A 575 23.22 -23.07 -1.04
N THR A 576 23.52 -24.36 -1.17
CA THR A 576 22.73 -25.44 -0.56
C THR A 576 23.51 -26.02 0.60
N LEU A 577 23.04 -25.73 1.80
CA LEU A 577 23.66 -26.11 3.06
C LEU A 577 23.14 -27.49 3.46
N THR A 578 23.94 -28.51 3.15
CA THR A 578 23.61 -29.91 3.40
C THR A 578 24.25 -30.38 4.70
N GLY A 579 23.54 -31.23 5.45
CA GLY A 579 24.07 -31.72 6.71
C GLY A 579 23.05 -32.31 7.67
N HIS A 580 21.91 -31.65 7.82
CA HIS A 580 20.82 -32.21 8.62
C HIS A 580 20.28 -33.47 7.95
N THR A 581 20.00 -34.50 8.75
CA THR A 581 19.48 -35.80 8.26
C THR A 581 17.96 -35.90 8.36
N ARG A 582 17.34 -34.88 8.97
CA ARG A 582 15.89 -34.77 9.19
C ARG A 582 15.40 -33.34 8.93
N GLN A 583 14.09 -33.15 8.96
CA GLN A 583 13.44 -31.86 8.70
C GLN A 583 13.99 -30.73 9.60
N VAL A 584 14.27 -29.59 9.01
CA VAL A 584 14.67 -28.38 9.73
C VAL A 584 13.41 -27.57 9.98
N THR A 585 13.15 -27.28 11.26
CA THR A 585 11.89 -26.65 11.71
C THR A 585 12.06 -25.20 12.13
N ALA A 586 13.29 -24.74 12.35
CA ALA A 586 13.58 -23.39 12.78
C ALA A 586 14.86 -22.85 12.12
N LEU A 587 14.81 -21.56 11.78
CA LEU A 587 15.93 -20.77 11.28
C LEU A 587 16.03 -19.47 12.07
N ALA A 588 17.25 -18.99 12.30
CA ALA A 588 17.50 -17.68 12.90
C ALA A 588 18.74 -17.04 12.28
N ALA A 589 18.61 -15.79 11.84
CA ALA A 589 19.73 -14.97 11.36
C ALA A 589 20.40 -14.24 12.51
N SER A 590 21.70 -13.98 12.39
CA SER A 590 22.39 -13.07 13.29
C SER A 590 21.92 -11.62 13.09
N PRO A 591 22.02 -10.77 14.11
CA PRO A 591 21.61 -9.35 14.03
C PRO A 591 22.35 -8.53 12.97
N ASP A 592 23.56 -8.94 12.59
CA ASP A 592 24.37 -8.35 11.53
C ASP A 592 24.28 -9.12 10.19
N GLY A 593 23.52 -10.22 10.13
CA GLY A 593 23.39 -11.09 8.95
C GLY A 593 24.62 -11.91 8.60
N SER A 594 25.70 -11.88 9.41
CA SER A 594 26.96 -12.59 9.14
C SER A 594 26.89 -14.10 9.30
N TRP A 595 25.91 -14.63 10.05
CA TRP A 595 25.71 -16.07 10.23
C TRP A 595 24.23 -16.46 10.32
N LEU A 596 23.94 -17.72 10.02
CA LEU A 596 22.61 -18.33 10.09
C LEU A 596 22.65 -19.59 10.96
N VAL A 597 21.65 -19.80 11.81
CA VAL A 597 21.46 -21.04 12.56
C VAL A 597 20.27 -21.81 12.00
N SER A 598 20.44 -23.13 11.87
CA SER A 598 19.34 -24.08 11.69
C SER A 598 19.29 -25.08 12.82
N ALA A 599 18.06 -25.45 13.21
CA ALA A 599 17.83 -26.58 14.10
C ALA A 599 16.85 -27.57 13.46
N SER A 600 17.20 -28.85 13.57
CA SER A 600 16.28 -29.93 13.27
C SER A 600 15.88 -30.63 14.55
N ARG A 601 14.57 -30.76 14.69
CA ARG A 601 13.97 -31.41 15.85
C ARG A 601 14.38 -32.88 15.95
N TYR A 602 14.54 -33.59 14.84
CA TYR A 602 14.65 -35.06 14.84
C TYR A 602 16.06 -35.60 14.54
N ASP A 603 16.98 -34.78 14.05
CA ASP A 603 18.39 -35.19 13.98
C ASP A 603 19.23 -34.69 15.17
N GLU A 604 18.61 -33.94 16.07
CA GLU A 604 19.21 -33.51 17.35
C GLU A 604 20.40 -32.55 17.16
N GLU A 605 20.59 -32.01 15.95
CA GLU A 605 21.70 -31.10 15.64
C GLU A 605 21.26 -29.65 15.55
N VAL A 606 22.19 -28.77 15.91
CA VAL A 606 22.17 -27.35 15.56
C VAL A 606 23.34 -27.10 14.63
N ARG A 607 23.13 -26.29 13.60
CA ARG A 607 24.17 -25.98 12.62
C ARG A 607 24.30 -24.48 12.44
N ILE A 608 25.55 -24.00 12.49
CA ILE A 608 25.90 -22.60 12.23
C ILE A 608 26.52 -22.51 10.85
N TRP A 609 25.93 -21.68 10.03
CA TRP A 609 26.28 -21.52 8.64
C TRP A 609 26.82 -20.12 8.41
N ASN A 610 27.81 -20.03 7.54
CA ASN A 610 28.18 -18.75 6.96
C ASN A 610 27.38 -18.57 5.66
N PRO A 611 26.34 -17.72 5.63
CA PRO A 611 25.48 -17.56 4.46
C PRO A 611 26.25 -16.97 3.26
N SER A 612 27.31 -16.20 3.47
CA SER A 612 28.11 -15.63 2.37
C SER A 612 29.02 -16.68 1.71
N ALA A 613 29.64 -17.55 2.52
CA ALA A 613 30.58 -18.56 2.04
C ALA A 613 29.91 -19.87 1.61
N GLY A 614 28.68 -20.13 2.07
CA GLY A 614 27.96 -21.37 1.77
C GLY A 614 28.48 -22.61 2.47
N THR A 615 29.39 -22.43 3.41
CA THR A 615 30.00 -23.50 4.16
C THR A 615 29.25 -23.68 5.47
N ALA A 616 29.14 -24.92 5.93
CA ALA A 616 29.01 -25.17 7.36
C ALA A 616 30.18 -24.45 8.02
N GLY A 617 29.89 -23.35 8.71
CA GLY A 617 30.90 -22.68 9.51
C GLY A 617 31.34 -23.68 10.55
N HIS A 618 30.36 -24.20 11.29
CA HIS A 618 30.55 -25.21 12.32
C HIS A 618 29.31 -26.10 12.43
N THR A 619 29.52 -27.38 12.73
CA THR A 619 28.44 -28.30 13.13
C THR A 619 28.57 -28.49 14.64
N PRO A 620 27.95 -27.64 15.45
CA PRO A 620 27.92 -27.82 16.89
C PRO A 620 27.21 -29.13 17.27
N THR A 621 27.97 -30.24 17.25
CA THR A 621 27.53 -31.56 17.67
C THR A 621 27.58 -31.64 19.18
N GLY A 622 26.51 -32.10 19.82
CA GLY A 622 26.55 -32.26 21.26
C GLY A 622 25.23 -32.56 21.94
N HIS A 623 24.11 -32.10 21.39
CA HIS A 623 22.81 -32.56 21.85
C HIS A 623 22.64 -34.04 21.51
N THR A 624 21.96 -34.76 22.41
CA THR A 624 21.69 -36.21 22.28
C THR A 624 20.19 -36.51 22.31
N ARG A 625 19.38 -35.45 22.16
CA ARG A 625 17.91 -35.44 22.15
C ARG A 625 17.40 -34.30 21.28
N GLU A 626 16.10 -34.33 20.98
CA GLU A 626 15.43 -33.34 20.12
C GLU A 626 15.75 -31.90 20.55
N VAL A 627 16.22 -31.06 19.63
CA VAL A 627 16.39 -29.62 19.89
C VAL A 627 15.01 -28.96 19.89
N THR A 628 14.69 -28.26 20.99
CA THR A 628 13.35 -27.75 21.28
C THR A 628 13.26 -26.23 21.26
N ALA A 629 14.37 -25.53 21.48
CA ALA A 629 14.41 -24.06 21.48
C ALA A 629 15.78 -23.54 21.03
N LEU A 630 15.78 -22.36 20.42
CA LEU A 630 16.95 -21.59 20.03
C LEU A 630 16.81 -20.14 20.53
N ALA A 631 17.92 -19.51 20.91
CA ALA A 631 17.96 -18.08 21.17
C ALA A 631 19.31 -17.49 20.73
N VAL A 632 19.27 -16.32 20.12
CA VAL A 632 20.46 -15.58 19.64
C VAL A 632 20.68 -14.36 20.54
N VAL A 633 21.93 -14.11 20.91
CA VAL A 633 22.27 -12.89 21.66
C VAL A 633 22.14 -11.65 20.77
N PRO A 634 21.70 -10.49 21.31
CA PRO A 634 21.50 -9.27 20.52
C PRO A 634 22.73 -8.72 19.79
N ASP A 635 23.95 -8.99 20.27
CA ASP A 635 25.19 -8.59 19.57
C ASP A 635 25.69 -9.66 18.58
N GLY A 636 24.98 -10.79 18.47
CA GLY A 636 25.34 -11.90 17.59
C GLY A 636 26.60 -12.68 17.99
N SER A 637 27.20 -12.44 19.16
CA SER A 637 28.44 -13.11 19.57
C SER A 637 28.29 -14.59 19.97
N TRP A 638 27.10 -15.02 20.36
CA TRP A 638 26.80 -16.40 20.72
C TRP A 638 25.33 -16.77 20.50
N LEU A 639 25.04 -18.07 20.50
CA LEU A 639 23.66 -18.57 20.52
C LEU A 639 23.49 -19.67 21.57
N ALA A 640 22.25 -19.86 22.00
CA ALA A 640 21.85 -20.91 22.90
C ALA A 640 20.91 -21.89 22.18
N SER A 641 21.12 -23.18 22.42
CA SER A 641 20.18 -24.23 22.05
C SER A 641 19.80 -25.05 23.26
N ALA A 642 18.58 -25.57 23.27
CA ALA A 642 18.12 -26.46 24.31
C ALA A 642 17.42 -27.69 23.76
N ASP A 643 17.45 -28.77 24.52
CA ASP A 643 16.90 -30.06 24.09
C ASP A 643 15.82 -30.65 25.02
N ASP A 644 15.24 -31.75 24.56
CA ASP A 644 14.27 -32.58 25.29
C ASP A 644 14.87 -33.27 26.53
N GLY A 645 16.20 -33.24 26.69
CA GLY A 645 16.92 -33.80 27.82
C GLY A 645 17.15 -32.87 28.99
N GLY A 646 16.87 -31.58 28.83
CA GLY A 646 17.21 -30.58 29.84
C GLY A 646 18.61 -29.98 29.63
N GLU A 647 19.29 -30.31 28.54
CA GLU A 647 20.59 -29.74 28.25
C GLU A 647 20.40 -28.40 27.53
N VAL A 648 21.09 -27.36 28.02
CA VAL A 648 21.22 -26.08 27.31
C VAL A 648 22.69 -25.93 26.93
N ARG A 649 22.97 -25.60 25.69
CA ARG A 649 24.33 -25.41 25.17
C ARG A 649 24.50 -24.01 24.63
N LEU A 650 25.63 -23.41 24.94
CA LEU A 650 26.08 -22.16 24.36
C LEU A 650 27.08 -22.43 23.25
N TRP A 651 26.99 -21.65 22.19
CA TRP A 651 27.87 -21.76 21.04
C TRP A 651 28.42 -20.38 20.72
N ASP A 652 29.73 -20.29 20.63
CA ASP A 652 30.40 -19.09 20.13
C ASP A 652 30.12 -18.98 18.63
N SER A 653 29.58 -17.85 18.16
CA SER A 653 29.13 -17.75 16.77
C SER A 653 30.28 -17.68 15.76
N ALA A 654 31.43 -17.13 16.17
CA ALA A 654 32.60 -16.94 15.30
C ALA A 654 33.39 -18.25 15.09
N THR A 655 33.59 -19.01 16.17
CA THR A 655 34.38 -20.24 16.19
C THR A 655 33.54 -21.49 16.15
N GLY A 656 32.21 -21.38 16.37
CA GLY A 656 31.25 -22.48 16.51
C GLY A 656 31.68 -23.60 17.45
N THR A 657 32.63 -23.29 18.33
CA THR A 657 33.04 -24.18 19.38
C THR A 657 31.91 -24.25 20.41
N ALA A 658 31.71 -25.46 20.95
CA ALA A 658 30.87 -25.61 22.13
C ALA A 658 31.46 -24.74 23.24
N GLY A 659 30.71 -23.72 23.61
CA GLY A 659 30.91 -23.02 24.86
C GLY A 659 30.47 -23.92 26.03
N PRO A 660 30.14 -23.33 27.18
CA PRO A 660 29.69 -24.10 28.32
C PRO A 660 28.39 -24.87 28.03
N THR A 661 28.39 -26.17 28.36
CA THR A 661 27.14 -26.91 28.56
C THR A 661 26.55 -26.48 29.90
N LEU A 662 25.36 -25.92 29.87
CA LEU A 662 24.60 -25.46 31.01
C LEU A 662 23.72 -26.62 31.50
N THR A 663 24.32 -27.51 32.29
CA THR A 663 23.62 -28.67 32.87
C THR A 663 22.85 -28.29 34.13
N GLY A 664 21.63 -28.80 34.28
CA GLY A 664 20.88 -28.66 35.53
C GLY A 664 19.39 -28.94 35.43
N HIS A 665 18.77 -28.72 34.27
CA HIS A 665 17.40 -29.18 34.05
C HIS A 665 17.37 -30.71 33.94
N THR A 666 16.29 -31.30 34.44
CA THR A 666 16.06 -32.76 34.43
C THR A 666 14.97 -33.19 33.45
N ARG A 667 14.36 -32.22 32.77
CA ARG A 667 13.26 -32.39 31.82
C ARG A 667 13.50 -31.50 30.61
N ARG A 668 12.72 -31.76 29.54
CA ARG A 668 12.66 -30.96 28.32
C ARG A 668 12.66 -29.48 28.62
N VAL A 669 13.61 -28.75 28.05
CA VAL A 669 13.58 -27.28 28.03
C VAL A 669 12.62 -26.84 26.94
N ALA A 670 11.60 -26.05 27.27
CA ALA A 670 10.58 -25.60 26.33
C ALA A 670 10.83 -24.19 25.79
N ALA A 671 11.55 -23.34 26.54
CA ALA A 671 11.79 -21.96 26.15
C ALA A 671 13.18 -21.45 26.57
N LEU A 672 13.72 -20.56 25.74
CA LEU A 672 14.95 -19.79 25.98
C LEU A 672 14.68 -18.30 25.78
N ALA A 673 15.34 -17.45 26.57
CA ALA A 673 15.30 -16.00 26.37
C ALA A 673 16.62 -15.34 26.80
N VAL A 674 17.13 -14.41 25.99
CA VAL A 674 18.41 -13.72 26.24
C VAL A 674 18.13 -12.29 26.71
N ALA A 675 18.96 -11.80 27.64
CA ALA A 675 18.94 -10.40 28.05
C ALA A 675 19.24 -9.46 26.86
N PRO A 676 18.62 -8.27 26.80
CA PRO A 676 18.89 -7.28 25.75
C PRO A 676 20.36 -6.84 25.68
N ASP A 677 21.06 -6.83 26.82
CA ASP A 677 22.50 -6.55 26.91
C ASP A 677 23.38 -7.79 26.74
N GLY A 678 22.78 -8.95 26.48
CA GLY A 678 23.45 -10.25 26.37
C GLY A 678 24.05 -10.77 27.68
N SER A 679 23.81 -10.11 28.82
CA SER A 679 24.50 -10.41 30.06
C SER A 679 24.02 -11.70 30.72
N TRP A 680 22.82 -12.21 30.43
CA TRP A 680 22.29 -13.48 30.95
C TRP A 680 21.39 -14.21 29.94
N LEU A 681 21.26 -15.52 30.13
CA LEU A 681 20.32 -16.40 29.42
C LEU A 681 19.35 -17.01 30.43
N ALA A 682 18.06 -17.04 30.09
CA ALA A 682 17.03 -17.77 30.81
C ALA A 682 16.65 -19.04 30.05
N SER A 683 16.45 -20.14 30.76
CA SER A 683 15.88 -21.39 30.25
C SER A 683 14.75 -21.88 31.14
N ALA A 684 13.74 -22.51 30.54
CA ALA A 684 12.56 -23.00 31.25
C ALA A 684 12.17 -24.41 30.79
N ASP A 685 11.80 -25.28 31.73
CA ASP A 685 11.52 -26.69 31.44
C ASP A 685 10.08 -27.17 31.75
N ASP A 686 9.79 -28.39 31.29
CA ASP A 686 8.54 -29.12 31.51
C ASP A 686 8.31 -29.56 32.97
N GLY A 687 9.28 -29.31 33.86
CA GLY A 687 9.18 -29.52 35.31
C GLY A 687 8.72 -28.29 36.08
N GLY A 688 8.68 -27.13 35.43
CA GLY A 688 8.45 -25.84 36.10
C GLY A 688 9.73 -25.20 36.63
N GLU A 689 10.90 -25.72 36.27
CA GLU A 689 12.15 -25.09 36.65
C GLU A 689 12.51 -24.01 35.63
N VAL A 690 12.89 -22.83 36.13
CA VAL A 690 13.49 -21.77 35.32
C VAL A 690 14.91 -21.55 35.82
N ARG A 691 15.88 -21.37 34.94
CA ARG A 691 17.28 -21.14 35.31
C ARG A 691 17.81 -19.90 34.60
N LEU A 692 18.60 -19.12 35.34
CA LEU A 692 19.38 -18.01 34.81
C LEU A 692 20.84 -18.40 34.75
N TRP A 693 21.46 -18.14 33.62
CA TRP A 693 22.82 -18.54 33.33
C TRP A 693 23.70 -17.33 33.09
N ASN A 694 24.95 -17.44 33.52
CA ASN A 694 26.00 -16.55 33.07
C ASN A 694 26.58 -17.13 31.77
N PRO A 695 26.34 -16.52 30.60
CA PRO A 695 26.80 -17.08 29.35
C PRO A 695 28.32 -17.13 29.23
N ILE A 696 29.03 -16.20 29.88
CA ILE A 696 30.50 -16.13 29.86
C ILE A 696 31.10 -17.19 30.80
N ALA A 697 30.58 -17.30 32.02
CA ALA A 697 31.13 -18.22 33.01
C ALA A 697 30.64 -19.66 32.85
N GLY A 698 29.53 -19.88 32.13
CA GLY A 698 28.95 -21.21 31.94
C GLY A 698 28.27 -21.79 33.17
N THR A 699 27.96 -20.94 34.15
CA THR A 699 27.42 -21.35 35.43
C THR A 699 25.98 -20.86 35.60
N ALA A 700 25.18 -21.65 36.31
CA ALA A 700 23.89 -21.18 36.79
C ALA A 700 24.15 -20.00 37.72
N ARG A 701 23.63 -18.82 37.37
CA ARG A 701 23.53 -17.68 38.29
C ARG A 701 22.51 -18.01 39.36
N HIS A 702 21.32 -18.43 38.92
CA HIS A 702 20.17 -18.70 39.78
C HIS A 702 19.34 -19.85 39.26
N THR A 703 18.83 -20.67 40.17
CA THR A 703 17.75 -21.62 39.88
C THR A 703 16.46 -21.04 40.47
N LEU A 704 15.56 -20.66 39.58
CA LEU A 704 14.32 -19.96 39.87
C LEU A 704 13.21 -20.99 40.08
N THR A 705 13.11 -21.50 41.30
CA THR A 705 12.15 -22.55 41.66
C THR A 705 10.79 -21.97 42.05
N GLY A 706 9.72 -22.64 41.65
CA GLY A 706 8.40 -22.46 42.28
C GLY A 706 7.21 -22.69 41.37
N HIS A 707 7.37 -22.72 40.03
CA HIS A 707 6.31 -23.27 39.19
C HIS A 707 6.18 -24.78 39.48
N THR A 708 4.95 -25.27 39.49
CA THR A 708 4.63 -26.68 39.78
C THR A 708 4.24 -27.46 38.51
N SER A 709 4.27 -26.80 37.35
CA SER A 709 3.87 -27.31 36.04
C SER A 709 4.81 -26.76 34.97
N ALA A 710 4.76 -27.32 33.76
CA ALA A 710 5.63 -26.93 32.66
C ALA A 710 5.59 -25.42 32.38
N VAL A 711 6.76 -24.81 32.23
CA VAL A 711 6.90 -23.40 31.82
C VAL A 711 7.15 -23.39 30.32
N ARG A 712 6.22 -22.80 29.56
CA ARG A 712 6.20 -22.83 28.10
C ARG A 712 6.73 -21.56 27.45
N VAL A 713 6.72 -20.45 28.18
CA VAL A 713 7.00 -19.12 27.63
C VAL A 713 7.80 -18.28 28.62
N LEU A 714 8.78 -17.58 28.07
CA LEU A 714 9.64 -16.62 28.76
C LEU A 714 9.54 -15.26 28.05
N ALA A 715 9.61 -14.18 28.83
CA ALA A 715 9.67 -12.83 28.27
C ALA A 715 10.60 -11.95 29.11
N VAL A 716 11.43 -11.15 28.44
CA VAL A 716 12.45 -10.31 29.08
C VAL A 716 12.08 -8.84 28.92
N ALA A 717 12.29 -8.05 29.97
CA ALA A 717 12.18 -6.60 29.88
C ALA A 717 13.12 -6.03 28.81
N PRO A 718 12.73 -5.01 28.02
CA PRO A 718 13.60 -4.35 27.05
C PRO A 718 14.88 -3.76 27.64
N ASP A 719 14.87 -3.40 28.93
CA ASP A 719 16.04 -2.94 29.68
C ASP A 719 16.79 -4.06 30.43
N GLY A 720 16.32 -5.32 30.30
CA GLY A 720 16.86 -6.49 30.98
C GLY A 720 16.61 -6.53 32.49
N SER A 721 15.82 -5.62 33.05
CA SER A 721 15.67 -5.46 34.50
C SER A 721 14.82 -6.54 35.18
N TRP A 722 14.03 -7.31 34.43
CA TRP A 722 13.21 -8.42 34.93
C TRP A 722 12.99 -9.51 33.88
N LEU A 723 12.67 -10.72 34.35
CA LEU A 723 12.27 -11.87 33.55
C LEU A 723 10.88 -12.33 33.97
N ALA A 724 9.98 -12.59 33.01
CA ALA A 724 8.70 -13.23 33.21
C ALA A 724 8.70 -14.67 32.70
N SER A 725 7.96 -15.54 33.39
CA SER A 725 7.81 -16.96 33.04
C SER A 725 6.39 -17.44 33.30
N ALA A 726 5.84 -18.23 32.38
CA ALA A 726 4.51 -18.80 32.50
C ALA A 726 4.35 -20.10 31.68
N GLY A 727 3.28 -20.87 31.93
CA GLY A 727 2.99 -22.09 31.19
C GLY A 727 1.73 -22.81 31.67
N ASP A 728 1.76 -24.14 31.66
CA ASP A 728 0.58 -25.02 31.79
C ASP A 728 -0.15 -24.85 33.14
N GLY A 729 0.57 -24.42 34.19
CA GLY A 729 0.02 -24.21 35.53
C GLY A 729 -0.75 -22.89 35.71
N GLY A 730 -0.79 -22.01 34.70
CA GLY A 730 -1.49 -20.72 34.75
C GLY A 730 -0.82 -19.63 35.61
N GLU A 731 0.18 -19.98 36.41
CA GLU A 731 0.96 -19.01 37.18
C GLU A 731 1.89 -18.20 36.27
N VAL A 732 1.98 -16.88 36.52
CA VAL A 732 3.00 -16.02 35.93
C VAL A 732 3.95 -15.59 37.05
N ARG A 733 5.26 -15.81 36.86
CA ARG A 733 6.27 -15.39 37.84
C ARG A 733 7.20 -14.35 37.23
N ILE A 734 7.44 -13.28 37.99
CA ILE A 734 8.40 -12.21 37.68
C ILE A 734 9.62 -12.37 38.58
N TRP A 735 10.79 -12.38 37.96
CA TRP A 735 12.05 -12.66 38.60
C TRP A 735 12.99 -11.46 38.49
N ASP A 736 13.78 -11.28 39.53
CA ASP A 736 14.93 -10.39 39.51
C ASP A 736 16.13 -11.16 38.94
N PRO A 737 16.66 -10.78 37.77
CA PRO A 737 17.74 -11.54 37.17
C PRO A 737 19.08 -11.38 37.89
N VAL A 738 19.25 -10.33 38.71
CA VAL A 738 20.47 -10.07 39.48
C VAL A 738 20.49 -10.90 40.75
N THR A 739 19.40 -10.91 41.50
CA THR A 739 19.32 -11.59 42.80
C THR A 739 18.78 -13.03 42.72
N GLY A 740 18.11 -13.39 41.63
CA GLY A 740 17.42 -14.68 41.48
C GLY A 740 16.17 -14.81 42.33
N ALA A 741 15.81 -13.77 43.08
CA ALA A 741 14.60 -13.77 43.87
C ALA A 741 13.37 -13.71 42.95
N THR A 742 12.33 -14.46 43.29
CA THR A 742 10.99 -14.17 42.80
C THR A 742 10.65 -12.77 43.29
N ARG A 743 10.56 -11.79 42.37
CA ARG A 743 10.00 -10.48 42.74
C ARG A 743 8.55 -10.68 43.08
N HIS A 744 7.82 -11.35 42.18
CA HIS A 744 6.39 -11.54 42.28
C HIS A 744 5.95 -12.89 41.71
N THR A 745 5.12 -13.59 42.47
CA THR A 745 4.30 -14.70 41.98
C THR A 745 2.91 -14.14 41.74
N VAL A 746 2.47 -14.21 40.49
CA VAL A 746 1.21 -13.61 40.08
C VAL A 746 0.27 -14.70 39.57
N THR A 747 -0.67 -15.04 40.44
CA THR A 747 -1.70 -16.05 40.20
C THR A 747 -2.97 -15.41 39.68
N GLY A 748 -3.69 -16.13 38.82
CA GLY A 748 -4.98 -15.63 38.35
C GLY A 748 -5.56 -16.40 37.18
N HIS A 749 -4.74 -16.84 36.23
CA HIS A 749 -5.24 -17.68 35.15
C HIS A 749 -5.70 -19.02 35.70
N THR A 750 -6.90 -19.43 35.29
CA THR A 750 -7.50 -20.72 35.64
C THR A 750 -7.06 -21.87 34.72
N SER A 751 -6.20 -21.56 33.75
CA SER A 751 -5.76 -22.43 32.65
C SER A 751 -4.34 -22.05 32.20
N GLY A 752 -3.75 -22.84 31.30
CA GLY A 752 -2.39 -22.63 30.82
C GLY A 752 -2.21 -21.30 30.11
N VAL A 753 -1.11 -20.60 30.43
CA VAL A 753 -0.67 -19.38 29.73
C VAL A 753 0.18 -19.80 28.54
N VAL A 754 -0.20 -19.36 27.35
CA VAL A 754 0.45 -19.76 26.09
C VAL A 754 1.30 -18.65 25.49
N THR A 755 1.09 -17.39 25.88
CA THR A 755 1.83 -16.25 25.35
C THR A 755 2.04 -15.16 26.40
N LEU A 756 3.19 -14.47 26.27
CA LEU A 756 3.57 -13.30 27.04
C LEU A 756 3.99 -12.19 26.07
N ALA A 757 3.59 -10.95 26.35
CA ALA A 757 4.05 -9.77 25.61
C ALA A 757 4.47 -8.66 26.57
N VAL A 758 5.56 -7.97 26.26
CA VAL A 758 6.14 -6.93 27.10
C VAL A 758 5.94 -5.56 26.45
N ALA A 759 5.66 -4.55 27.25
CA ALA A 759 5.65 -3.16 26.80
C ALA A 759 7.02 -2.79 26.21
N PRO A 760 7.08 -1.98 25.14
CA PRO A 760 8.35 -1.51 24.56
C PRO A 760 9.24 -0.74 25.55
N ASP A 761 8.63 -0.08 26.55
CA ASP A 761 9.33 0.61 27.64
C ASP A 761 9.59 -0.29 28.88
N GLY A 762 9.18 -1.55 28.84
CA GLY A 762 9.31 -2.51 29.94
C GLY A 762 8.40 -2.25 31.14
N SER A 763 7.48 -1.27 31.05
CA SER A 763 6.68 -0.82 32.19
C SER A 763 5.54 -1.77 32.58
N TRP A 764 5.15 -2.68 31.69
CA TRP A 764 4.10 -3.68 31.95
C TRP A 764 4.29 -4.97 31.12
N LEU A 765 3.65 -6.04 31.59
CA LEU A 765 3.62 -7.37 30.96
C LEU A 765 2.17 -7.81 30.74
N VAL A 766 1.90 -8.47 29.62
CA VAL A 766 0.63 -9.14 29.34
C VAL A 766 0.83 -10.64 29.26
N SER A 767 -0.18 -11.39 29.72
CA SER A 767 -0.27 -12.83 29.60
C SER A 767 -1.64 -13.25 29.08
N ALA A 768 -1.68 -14.24 28.19
CA ALA A 768 -2.92 -14.80 27.67
C ALA A 768 -2.82 -16.32 27.49
N GLY A 769 -3.97 -17.01 27.57
CA GLY A 769 -4.01 -18.46 27.75
C GLY A 769 -5.25 -19.16 27.21
N ASP A 770 -5.32 -20.47 27.47
CA ASP A 770 -6.35 -21.38 26.95
C ASP A 770 -7.76 -21.08 27.49
N GLY A 771 -7.86 -20.48 28.67
CA GLY A 771 -9.12 -20.08 29.30
C GLY A 771 -9.66 -18.74 28.80
N GLY A 772 -9.02 -18.14 27.81
CA GLY A 772 -9.45 -16.87 27.21
C GLY A 772 -9.13 -15.62 28.04
N GLU A 773 -8.66 -15.78 29.27
CA GLU A 773 -8.26 -14.66 30.11
C GLU A 773 -7.03 -13.96 29.53
N VAL A 774 -7.10 -12.62 29.44
CA VAL A 774 -5.92 -11.77 29.22
C VAL A 774 -5.66 -11.00 30.52
N ARG A 775 -4.40 -10.86 30.92
CA ARG A 775 -4.06 -10.20 32.19
C ARG A 775 -2.86 -9.29 31.99
N VAL A 776 -2.96 -8.07 32.50
CA VAL A 776 -1.88 -7.06 32.51
C VAL A 776 -1.28 -6.96 33.90
N TRP A 777 0.04 -6.90 33.97
CA TRP A 777 0.81 -6.94 35.19
C TRP A 777 1.82 -5.80 35.24
N ASP A 778 1.99 -5.21 36.43
CA ASP A 778 3.11 -4.32 36.72
C ASP A 778 4.28 -5.19 37.26
N PRO A 779 5.40 -5.29 36.53
CA PRO A 779 6.52 -6.15 36.90
C PRO A 779 7.31 -5.63 38.12
N VAL A 780 7.17 -4.35 38.49
CA VAL A 780 7.87 -3.74 39.64
C VAL A 780 7.12 -4.02 40.92
N THR A 781 5.81 -3.86 40.92
CA THR A 781 4.97 -4.02 42.11
C THR A 781 4.38 -5.42 42.27
N GLY A 782 4.29 -6.19 41.19
CA GLY A 782 3.63 -7.51 41.18
C GLY A 782 2.13 -7.46 41.29
N VAL A 783 1.58 -6.24 41.31
CA VAL A 783 0.17 -5.97 41.47
C VAL A 783 -0.41 -5.58 40.12
N ALA A 784 -1.72 -5.80 39.97
CA ALA A 784 -2.57 -5.04 39.07
C ALA A 784 -2.14 -3.57 38.95
N ARG A 785 -1.96 -3.02 37.75
CA ARG A 785 -2.13 -1.56 37.61
C ARG A 785 -3.58 -1.23 37.95
N ARG A 786 -3.81 -0.57 39.10
CA ARG A 786 -5.13 -0.15 39.57
C ARG A 786 -5.40 1.28 39.11
N ALA A 787 -6.57 1.52 38.51
CA ALA A 787 -7.06 2.86 38.24
C ALA A 787 -7.08 3.69 39.55
N ARG A 788 -6.33 4.80 39.58
CA ARG A 788 -6.50 5.82 40.63
C ARG A 788 -7.76 6.63 40.31
N THR A 789 -8.89 6.21 40.85
CA THR A 789 -10.06 7.08 41.06
C THR A 789 -10.47 7.04 42.53
N GLY A 790 -10.86 8.21 43.04
CA GLY A 790 -10.85 8.55 44.47
C GLY A 790 -11.85 7.81 45.36
N MET A 791 -11.53 7.90 46.65
CA MET A 791 -12.37 7.64 47.83
C MET A 791 -12.73 6.17 48.14
N ILE A 792 -11.87 5.50 48.93
CA ILE A 792 -12.16 4.88 50.25
C ILE A 792 -10.84 4.34 50.82
N ARG A 793 -10.56 4.72 52.08
CA ARG A 793 -9.51 4.19 52.96
C ARG A 793 -9.93 2.80 53.50
N ARG A 794 -8.92 1.97 53.84
CA ARG A 794 -8.93 0.67 54.57
C ARG A 794 -9.22 -0.57 53.70
N MET A 795 -8.47 -1.68 53.75
CA MET A 795 -7.35 -2.18 54.57
C MET A 795 -6.46 -3.03 53.66
N TRP A 796 -5.16 -3.01 53.93
CA TRP A 796 -4.17 -3.85 53.28
C TRP A 796 -4.17 -5.26 53.90
N ASP A 797 -4.02 -6.28 53.07
CA ASP A 797 -3.49 -7.58 53.49
C ASP A 797 -2.42 -8.03 52.50
N SER A 798 -1.17 -8.06 52.97
CA SER A 798 0.03 -8.42 52.22
C SER A 798 0.25 -9.94 52.13
N ALA A 799 -0.77 -10.75 52.43
CA ALA A 799 -0.65 -12.21 52.49
C ALA A 799 -1.35 -12.99 51.35
N THR A 800 -2.16 -12.36 50.48
CA THR A 800 -3.07 -13.11 49.58
C THR A 800 -2.88 -12.92 48.08
N GLY A 801 -1.87 -12.18 47.60
CA GLY A 801 -1.52 -12.14 46.17
C GLY A 801 -2.73 -11.94 45.24
N THR A 802 -3.57 -10.94 45.54
CA THR A 802 -4.84 -10.77 44.84
C THR A 802 -4.65 -10.23 43.42
N ALA A 803 -5.37 -10.85 42.50
CA ALA A 803 -5.27 -10.76 41.04
C ALA A 803 -5.23 -9.34 40.45
N GLY A 804 -4.55 -9.26 39.29
CA GLY A 804 -4.55 -8.18 38.29
C GLY A 804 -5.94 -7.67 37.92
N PRO A 805 -6.09 -6.58 37.12
CA PRO A 805 -7.30 -6.47 36.33
C PRO A 805 -7.29 -7.67 35.36
N THR A 806 -8.10 -8.68 35.67
CA THR A 806 -8.41 -9.69 34.67
C THR A 806 -9.15 -8.96 33.57
N LEU A 807 -8.55 -8.93 32.39
CA LEU A 807 -9.20 -8.45 31.18
C LEU A 807 -10.22 -9.52 30.79
N THR A 808 -11.34 -9.55 31.51
CA THR A 808 -12.40 -10.53 31.29
C THR A 808 -13.23 -10.11 30.10
N GLY A 809 -13.54 -11.08 29.25
CA GLY A 809 -14.56 -10.90 28.24
C GLY A 809 -14.36 -11.72 26.97
N HIS A 810 -13.15 -12.23 26.71
CA HIS A 810 -13.02 -13.34 25.79
C HIS A 810 -13.66 -14.59 26.40
N THR A 811 -14.41 -15.32 25.57
CA THR A 811 -15.16 -16.52 25.97
C THR A 811 -14.49 -17.81 25.51
N ARG A 812 -13.42 -17.68 24.71
CA ARG A 812 -12.62 -18.78 24.15
C ARG A 812 -11.13 -18.48 24.27
N ARG A 813 -10.32 -19.49 23.98
CA ARG A 813 -8.85 -19.40 23.92
C ARG A 813 -8.40 -18.17 23.11
N VAL A 814 -7.50 -17.40 23.69
CA VAL A 814 -6.85 -16.28 23.01
C VAL A 814 -5.72 -16.84 22.15
N ALA A 815 -5.86 -16.69 20.83
CA ALA A 815 -4.95 -17.26 19.84
C ALA A 815 -3.86 -16.28 19.40
N ALA A 816 -4.10 -14.97 19.50
CA ALA A 816 -3.17 -13.93 19.10
C ALA A 816 -3.19 -12.73 20.05
N LEU A 817 -2.02 -12.13 20.25
CA LEU A 817 -1.79 -10.98 21.13
C LEU A 817 -0.74 -10.06 20.48
N VAL A 818 -0.99 -8.76 20.47
CA VAL A 818 -0.02 -7.74 20.01
C VAL A 818 -0.07 -6.50 20.89
N VAL A 819 1.08 -5.85 21.05
CA VAL A 819 1.25 -4.60 21.81
C VAL A 819 1.57 -3.48 20.84
N ALA A 820 0.99 -2.31 21.06
CA ALA A 820 1.32 -1.12 20.29
C ALA A 820 2.81 -0.78 20.40
N PRO A 821 3.48 -0.29 19.34
CA PRO A 821 4.90 0.07 19.37
C PRO A 821 5.28 1.15 20.38
N ASP A 822 4.31 1.99 20.77
CA ASP A 822 4.45 3.01 21.81
C ASP A 822 4.03 2.52 23.21
N GLY A 823 3.53 1.28 23.31
CA GLY A 823 2.99 0.70 24.54
C GLY A 823 1.68 1.33 25.03
N SER A 824 0.98 2.11 24.21
CA SER A 824 -0.23 2.85 24.64
C SER A 824 -1.50 1.99 24.68
N TRP A 825 -1.53 0.88 23.93
CA TRP A 825 -2.62 -0.09 23.91
C TRP A 825 -2.10 -1.51 23.61
N LEU A 826 -2.96 -2.51 23.83
CA LEU A 826 -2.71 -3.88 23.38
C LEU A 826 -3.99 -4.49 22.79
N ALA A 827 -3.83 -5.42 21.86
CA ALA A 827 -4.95 -6.14 21.25
C ALA A 827 -4.83 -7.64 21.49
N SER A 828 -5.95 -8.28 21.84
CA SER A 828 -6.07 -9.72 21.95
C SER A 828 -7.20 -10.24 21.08
N ALA A 829 -7.02 -11.44 20.50
CA ALA A 829 -8.01 -12.08 19.66
C ALA A 829 -8.24 -13.54 20.05
N ASP A 830 -9.49 -13.99 20.01
CA ASP A 830 -9.88 -15.35 20.40
C ASP A 830 -10.43 -16.22 19.25
N ASP A 831 -10.60 -17.50 19.56
CA ASP A 831 -11.16 -18.53 18.67
C ASP A 831 -12.66 -18.32 18.32
N SER A 832 -13.32 -17.29 18.86
CA SER A 832 -14.68 -16.90 18.43
C SER A 832 -14.68 -15.85 17.31
N GLY A 833 -13.52 -15.22 17.07
CA GLY A 833 -13.40 -14.08 16.16
C GLY A 833 -13.49 -12.72 16.86
N GLU A 834 -13.64 -12.71 18.19
CA GLU A 834 -13.68 -11.49 18.97
C GLU A 834 -12.27 -10.93 19.14
N ILE A 835 -12.11 -9.63 18.91
CA ILE A 835 -10.86 -8.90 19.16
C ILE A 835 -11.16 -7.83 20.21
N ARG A 836 -10.27 -7.65 21.18
CA ARG A 836 -10.43 -6.62 22.21
C ARG A 836 -9.21 -5.73 22.28
N LEU A 837 -9.45 -4.42 22.29
CA LEU A 837 -8.45 -3.40 22.56
C LEU A 837 -8.50 -3.05 24.03
N TRP A 838 -7.35 -3.07 24.68
CA TRP A 838 -7.23 -2.80 26.11
C TRP A 838 -6.35 -1.60 26.36
N ASP A 839 -6.74 -0.83 27.36
CA ASP A 839 -5.88 0.14 27.97
C ASP A 839 -4.96 -0.58 28.99
N PRO A 840 -3.64 -0.64 28.75
CA PRO A 840 -2.74 -1.37 29.64
C PRO A 840 -2.59 -0.70 31.01
N VAL A 841 -2.97 0.57 31.14
CA VAL A 841 -2.89 1.33 32.40
C VAL A 841 -4.10 1.08 33.29
N THR A 842 -5.30 1.07 32.71
CA THR A 842 -6.55 0.92 33.46
C THR A 842 -7.07 -0.50 33.50
N GLY A 843 -6.64 -1.36 32.56
CA GLY A 843 -7.18 -2.70 32.35
C GLY A 843 -8.63 -2.70 31.84
N ALA A 844 -9.16 -1.55 31.42
CA ALA A 844 -10.46 -1.48 30.79
C ALA A 844 -10.36 -1.96 29.34
N ALA A 845 -11.35 -2.73 28.89
CA ALA A 845 -11.60 -2.87 27.47
C ALA A 845 -11.92 -1.47 26.94
N ARG A 846 -11.04 -0.90 26.12
CA ARG A 846 -11.34 0.35 25.41
C ARG A 846 -12.51 0.09 24.48
N GLN A 847 -12.39 -1.00 23.71
CA GLN A 847 -13.38 -1.44 22.73
C GLN A 847 -13.31 -2.95 22.53
N THR A 848 -14.46 -3.55 22.24
CA THR A 848 -14.56 -4.90 21.68
C THR A 848 -14.80 -4.77 20.19
N LEU A 849 -13.81 -5.11 19.39
CA LEU A 849 -13.86 -5.10 17.94
C LEU A 849 -14.54 -6.40 17.47
N ILE A 850 -15.81 -6.26 17.07
CA ILE A 850 -16.62 -7.36 16.55
C ILE A 850 -16.59 -7.28 15.02
N GLY A 851 -16.38 -8.41 14.36
CA GLY A 851 -16.42 -8.44 12.91
C GLY A 851 -16.09 -9.78 12.28
N HIS A 852 -15.10 -10.50 12.82
CA HIS A 852 -14.81 -11.84 12.32
C HIS A 852 -15.90 -12.82 12.75
N THR A 853 -16.33 -13.67 11.82
CA THR A 853 -17.29 -14.75 12.05
C THR A 853 -16.62 -16.09 12.39
N SER A 854 -15.29 -16.09 12.44
CA SER A 854 -14.42 -17.27 12.62
C SER A 854 -13.19 -16.90 13.45
N ALA A 855 -12.42 -17.90 13.88
CA ALA A 855 -11.24 -17.70 14.71
C ALA A 855 -10.21 -16.77 14.05
N VAL A 856 -9.73 -15.78 14.81
CA VAL A 856 -8.64 -14.90 14.40
C VAL A 856 -7.33 -15.56 14.79
N ARG A 857 -6.45 -15.77 13.80
CA ARG A 857 -5.18 -16.49 13.97
C ARG A 857 -3.97 -15.58 14.04
N ALA A 858 -4.07 -14.39 13.47
CA ALA A 858 -2.97 -13.45 13.41
C ALA A 858 -3.45 -12.01 13.68
N LEU A 859 -2.64 -11.28 14.45
CA LEU A 859 -2.73 -9.85 14.65
C LEU A 859 -1.39 -9.22 14.28
N VAL A 860 -1.42 -8.11 13.56
CA VAL A 860 -0.24 -7.32 13.21
C VAL A 860 -0.55 -5.85 13.38
N VAL A 861 0.41 -5.08 13.91
CA VAL A 861 0.30 -3.63 14.11
C VAL A 861 1.33 -2.92 13.23
N ALA A 862 0.97 -1.75 12.70
CA ALA A 862 1.92 -0.86 12.04
C ALA A 862 3.02 -0.41 13.00
N SER A 863 4.24 -0.14 12.52
CA SER A 863 5.34 0.33 13.37
C SER A 863 5.08 1.67 14.04
N ASP A 864 4.24 2.50 13.44
CA ASP A 864 3.81 3.80 13.97
C ASP A 864 2.54 3.69 14.85
N GLY A 865 1.97 2.49 14.99
CA GLY A 865 0.75 2.23 15.74
C GLY A 865 -0.54 2.77 15.10
N SER A 866 -0.48 3.27 13.86
CA SER A 866 -1.62 3.92 13.19
C SER A 866 -2.76 2.98 12.83
N TRP A 867 -2.48 1.69 12.66
CA TRP A 867 -3.50 0.68 12.38
C TRP A 867 -3.17 -0.68 12.98
N LEU A 868 -4.22 -1.47 13.23
CA LEU A 868 -4.18 -2.88 13.61
C LEU A 868 -4.81 -3.71 12.49
N VAL A 869 -4.21 -4.84 12.16
CA VAL A 869 -4.74 -5.78 11.16
C VAL A 869 -4.99 -7.14 11.80
N SER A 870 -6.13 -7.73 11.47
CA SER A 870 -6.47 -9.09 11.91
C SER A 870 -6.87 -9.98 10.74
N ALA A 871 -6.47 -11.25 10.84
CA ALA A 871 -6.78 -12.26 9.84
C ALA A 871 -7.18 -13.58 10.51
N GLY A 872 -8.09 -14.32 9.88
CA GLY A 872 -8.69 -15.52 10.45
C GLY A 872 -9.10 -16.59 9.45
N ASP A 873 -9.66 -17.68 9.99
CA ASP A 873 -10.02 -18.90 9.25
C ASP A 873 -11.09 -18.66 8.15
N GLY A 874 -11.83 -17.55 8.22
CA GLY A 874 -12.87 -17.16 7.26
C GLY A 874 -12.38 -16.48 5.99
N GLY A 875 -11.06 -16.26 5.83
CA GLY A 875 -10.49 -15.63 4.63
C GLY A 875 -10.60 -14.11 4.60
N GLU A 876 -11.14 -13.49 5.65
CA GLU A 876 -11.22 -12.04 5.77
C GLU A 876 -9.94 -11.48 6.41
N VAL A 877 -9.45 -10.37 5.87
CA VAL A 877 -8.46 -9.53 6.55
C VAL A 877 -9.14 -8.20 6.88
N ARG A 878 -9.02 -7.74 8.13
CA ARG A 878 -9.68 -6.51 8.60
C ARG A 878 -8.65 -5.53 9.12
N VAL A 879 -8.80 -4.26 8.72
CA VAL A 879 -7.97 -3.14 9.16
C VAL A 879 -8.79 -2.30 10.14
N TRP A 880 -8.23 -2.07 11.31
CA TRP A 880 -8.84 -1.35 12.42
C TRP A 880 -8.01 -0.10 12.72
N ASP A 881 -8.68 1.00 13.03
CA ASP A 881 -8.04 2.20 13.58
C ASP A 881 -8.05 2.07 15.11
N PRO A 882 -6.94 1.75 15.78
CA PRO A 882 -6.93 1.51 17.22
C PRO A 882 -7.09 2.79 18.06
N VAL A 883 -7.11 3.98 17.44
CA VAL A 883 -7.15 5.28 18.13
C VAL A 883 -8.57 5.82 18.28
N THR A 884 -9.45 5.54 17.32
CA THR A 884 -10.84 6.03 17.29
C THR A 884 -11.83 5.04 17.92
#